data_AF-A0A7J7WHG8-F1
#
_entry.id   AF-A0A7J7WHG8-F1
#
_cell.length_a   1.000
_cell.length_b   1.000
_cell.length_c   1.000
_cell.angle_alpha   90.00
_cell.angle_beta   90.00
_cell.angle_gamma   90.00
#
_symmetry.space_group_name_H-M   'P 1'
#
loop_
_entity.id
_entity.type
_entity.pdbx_description
1 polymer ?
#
loop_
_entity_poly.entity_id
_entity_poly.type
_entity_poly.pdbx_seq_one_letter_code
_entity_poly.pdbx_strand_id
1 'polypeptide(L)'
;MNQFGEGEQAKICLEIMQRTGAHLELSLAKDQGLSIMVSGKLDAVMKARKDIVARLQTQASATVAIPKEHHRFVIGKNGEKLQDLELKTATKIQIPRPDDASNQIRITGTKEGIEKARHEVLLISAEQDKRAVERLEVEKAFHPFIAGPYNRLVSEIMQETGTRINIPPPSVNRTEIVFTGEKEQLAQAVARIKKIYEEKKKKTTTIAVEVKKSQHKYVIGPKGNSLQEILERTGVSVEIPPSDSISETVILRGEPEKLGQALTEVYAKANSFTVSSVSAPSWLHRFIIGKKGQNLAKITQQMPKVHIEFTEGEDKITLEGPTEDVNVAQEQIEAMVKDLIHRMDYVEISIDHKFHRHLIGKSGANINRIKDQYKVSVRIPPDSEKSNLIRIEGDPQGVQQAKRELLELASRMENERTKDLIIEQRFHRTIIGQKGERIREIRDKFPEVIINFPDPAQKSDIVQLRGPKNEVEKCTKYMQKMVADLVENSYSISVPIFKQFHKNIIGKGGANIKKIREESNTKIDLPAENSNSETIIITGKRANCEAARSRILSIQKDLANIAEVEVSIPAKLHNSLIGTKGRLIRSIMEECGGVHIHFPVEGSGSDTVVIRGPSSDVEKAKKQLLHLAEEKQTKSFTVDIRAKPEYHKFLIGKGGGKIRKVRDTTGARIIFPTAEDKDQDLITIIGKEDAVKEAQKELEALIQNLDNVVEDYMLVDPKHHRHFVIRRGQVLREIAEEYGGVMVSFPRSGTQSDKVTLKGAKECVEAARKRIQEIIEDLEAQVTIECAIPQKFHRSVMGPKGSRIQQITRDYNVQIKFPDKEENPVHSAEPAVQENGDDAGEGREADPGSPRRCDIIIISGRKEKCEAAKEALEALVPVTIEVEVPFDLHRYIIGQKGSGIRKMMDEFEVNIHVPAPELQSDVIAITGLAANLDRAKAGLLERVRELQAEQEDRALRSFKLSVTVDPKYHPKIIGRKGAVITQIRLEHDVNIQFPDKDDGNQPQDQITITGYEKNTEAARDAILKIVGELEQMVSEDVPLDHRVHARIIGARGKAIRKIMDEFKVDIRFPQSGAPDPNCVTVTGLPENVEEAIDHILNLEEEYLADVVDSEVLQVYMKPPAHEESKAPSKGFVVRDAPWTANSSEKAPDMSSSEEFPSFGAQVAPKTLPWGPKR
;
A
#
# COMPACT_ATOMS: atom_id res chain seq x y z
N MET A 1 78.13 -43.27 -9.32
CA MET A 1 78.58 -43.71 -7.99
C MET A 1 78.53 -42.52 -7.05
N ASN A 2 77.64 -42.62 -6.05
CA ASN A 2 77.56 -41.94 -4.74
C ASN A 2 77.59 -40.40 -4.74
N GLN A 3 76.48 -39.64 -4.69
CA GLN A 3 75.36 -39.61 -3.71
C GLN A 3 75.82 -39.27 -2.27
N PHE A 4 75.77 -37.98 -1.92
CA PHE A 4 75.44 -37.48 -0.57
C PHE A 4 75.07 -35.99 -0.68
N GLY A 5 73.81 -35.62 -0.41
CA GLY A 5 73.44 -34.24 -0.03
C GLY A 5 72.44 -33.46 -0.90
N GLU A 6 72.25 -33.76 -2.19
CA GLU A 6 71.50 -32.84 -3.08
C GLU A 6 69.97 -32.98 -3.03
N GLY A 7 69.44 -34.07 -2.44
CA GLY A 7 68.01 -34.39 -2.51
C GLY A 7 67.11 -33.75 -1.44
N GLU A 8 67.57 -33.64 -0.18
CA GLU A 8 66.70 -33.22 0.93
C GLU A 8 66.50 -31.71 0.99
N GLN A 9 67.55 -30.92 0.76
CA GLN A 9 67.47 -29.46 0.79
C GLN A 9 66.63 -28.89 -0.38
N ALA A 10 66.74 -29.51 -1.56
CA ALA A 10 65.92 -29.19 -2.72
C ALA A 10 64.43 -29.53 -2.48
N LYS A 11 64.14 -30.67 -1.84
CA LYS A 11 62.76 -31.04 -1.43
C LYS A 11 62.17 -30.04 -0.43
N ILE A 12 62.93 -29.63 0.58
CA ILE A 12 62.49 -28.64 1.57
C ILE A 12 62.17 -27.30 0.88
N CYS A 13 62.99 -26.86 -0.07
CA CYS A 13 62.72 -25.61 -0.80
C CYS A 13 61.51 -25.72 -1.72
N LEU A 14 61.31 -26.85 -2.42
CA LEU A 14 60.10 -27.11 -3.21
C LEU A 14 58.82 -27.10 -2.37
N GLU A 15 58.86 -27.69 -1.17
CA GLU A 15 57.74 -27.68 -0.24
C GLU A 15 57.44 -26.25 0.24
N ILE A 16 58.49 -25.45 0.51
CA ILE A 16 58.33 -24.04 0.89
C ILE A 16 57.78 -23.23 -0.29
N MET A 17 58.22 -23.46 -1.54
CA MET A 17 57.67 -22.81 -2.74
C MET A 17 56.18 -23.10 -2.89
N GLN A 18 55.76 -24.38 -2.78
CA GLN A 18 54.34 -24.76 -2.90
C GLN A 18 53.48 -24.13 -1.80
N ARG A 19 54.00 -24.07 -0.57
CA ARG A 19 53.22 -23.57 0.57
C ARG A 19 53.14 -22.05 0.63
N THR A 20 54.18 -21.35 0.21
CA THR A 20 54.27 -19.89 0.32
C THR A 20 53.94 -19.16 -0.97
N GLY A 21 53.97 -19.85 -2.12
CA GLY A 21 53.76 -19.25 -3.44
C GLY A 21 54.91 -18.35 -3.92
N ALA A 22 56.05 -18.35 -3.22
CA ALA A 22 57.27 -17.66 -3.63
C ALA A 22 58.15 -18.55 -4.51
N HIS A 23 58.87 -17.95 -5.46
CA HIS A 23 59.80 -18.67 -6.34
C HIS A 23 61.20 -18.72 -5.69
N LEU A 24 61.74 -19.93 -5.50
CA LEU A 24 63.01 -20.18 -4.83
C LEU A 24 63.99 -20.83 -5.80
N GLU A 25 65.15 -20.20 -5.98
CA GLU A 25 66.26 -20.78 -6.74
C GLU A 25 67.43 -21.09 -5.80
N LEU A 26 67.92 -22.33 -5.87
CA LEU A 26 69.06 -22.83 -5.10
C LEU A 26 70.30 -22.82 -5.98
N SER A 27 71.37 -22.18 -5.52
CA SER A 27 72.69 -22.25 -6.14
C SER A 27 73.72 -22.70 -5.11
N LEU A 28 74.49 -23.73 -5.46
CA LEU A 28 75.61 -24.22 -4.66
C LEU A 28 76.89 -23.57 -5.16
N ALA A 29 77.50 -22.75 -4.30
CA ALA A 29 78.79 -22.14 -4.59
C ALA A 29 79.92 -23.17 -4.38
N LYS A 30 81.06 -22.97 -5.07
CA LYS A 30 82.22 -23.89 -5.07
C LYS A 30 82.87 -24.06 -3.68
N ASP A 31 82.53 -23.20 -2.72
CA ASP A 31 82.94 -23.21 -1.32
C ASP A 31 82.02 -24.04 -0.41
N GLN A 32 81.14 -24.87 -0.98
CA GLN A 32 80.10 -25.62 -0.26
C GLN A 32 79.04 -24.73 0.42
N GLY A 33 78.99 -23.43 0.10
CA GLY A 33 77.93 -22.53 0.54
C GLY A 33 76.64 -22.72 -0.27
N LEU A 34 75.51 -22.90 0.43
CA LEU A 34 74.17 -22.93 -0.17
C LEU A 34 73.60 -21.50 -0.24
N SER A 35 73.45 -20.96 -1.45
CA SER A 35 72.81 -19.65 -1.68
C SER A 35 71.39 -19.86 -2.21
N ILE A 36 70.39 -19.25 -1.56
CA ILE A 36 68.99 -19.36 -1.94
C ILE A 36 68.46 -17.98 -2.31
N MET A 37 68.08 -17.80 -3.57
CA MET A 37 67.42 -16.60 -4.06
C MET A 37 65.91 -16.76 -3.97
N VAL A 38 65.23 -15.84 -3.28
CA VAL A 38 63.77 -15.84 -3.11
C VAL A 38 63.18 -14.66 -3.88
N SER A 39 62.26 -14.93 -4.82
CA SER A 39 61.57 -13.91 -5.62
C SER A 39 60.05 -14.08 -5.55
N GLY A 40 59.30 -12.97 -5.59
CA GLY A 40 57.84 -12.97 -5.47
C GLY A 40 57.29 -11.71 -4.78
N LYS A 41 56.00 -11.72 -4.43
CA LYS A 41 55.36 -10.64 -3.66
C LYS A 41 56.01 -10.50 -2.27
N LEU A 42 56.11 -9.28 -1.76
CA LEU A 42 56.90 -8.93 -0.57
C LEU A 42 56.52 -9.76 0.67
N ASP A 43 55.22 -10.00 0.89
CA ASP A 43 54.73 -10.85 2.00
C ASP A 43 55.10 -12.34 1.83
N ALA A 44 55.06 -12.84 0.60
CA ALA A 44 55.41 -14.23 0.29
C ALA A 44 56.93 -14.46 0.44
N VAL A 45 57.74 -13.48 0.03
CA VAL A 45 59.20 -13.51 0.17
C VAL A 45 59.62 -13.50 1.65
N MET A 46 58.99 -12.66 2.48
CA MET A 46 59.26 -12.61 3.91
C MET A 46 58.90 -13.92 4.62
N LYS A 47 57.77 -14.54 4.24
CA LYS A 47 57.32 -15.82 4.80
C LYS A 47 58.23 -16.98 4.38
N ALA A 48 58.62 -17.02 3.10
CA ALA A 48 59.57 -18.00 2.58
C ALA A 48 60.95 -17.86 3.24
N ARG A 49 61.47 -16.63 3.42
CA ARG A 49 62.73 -16.37 4.13
C ARG A 49 62.71 -16.90 5.57
N LYS A 50 61.60 -16.70 6.29
CA LYS A 50 61.45 -17.21 7.67
C LYS A 50 61.47 -18.74 7.73
N ASP A 51 60.75 -19.40 6.82
CA ASP A 51 60.69 -20.87 6.77
C ASP A 51 62.03 -21.50 6.37
N ILE A 52 62.77 -20.86 5.46
CA ILE A 52 64.11 -21.29 5.02
C ILE A 52 65.07 -21.24 6.21
N VAL A 53 65.14 -20.11 6.91
CA VAL A 53 66.00 -19.96 8.09
C VAL A 53 65.61 -20.93 9.20
N ALA A 54 64.31 -21.15 9.43
CA ALA A 54 63.84 -22.05 10.48
C ALA A 54 64.15 -23.53 10.20
N ARG A 55 64.11 -23.98 8.93
CA ARG A 55 64.30 -25.39 8.57
C ARG A 55 65.74 -25.75 8.18
N LEU A 56 66.51 -24.82 7.64
CA LEU A 56 67.86 -25.07 7.14
C LEU A 56 68.98 -24.64 8.11
N GLN A 57 68.68 -23.85 9.15
CA GLN A 57 69.66 -23.42 10.16
C GLN A 57 69.50 -24.16 11.49
N THR A 58 70.61 -24.51 12.16
CA THR A 58 70.60 -25.25 13.45
C THR A 58 69.92 -24.44 14.56
N GLN A 59 68.89 -25.03 15.19
CA GLN A 59 68.13 -24.39 16.28
C GLN A 59 68.74 -24.69 17.66
N ALA A 60 68.71 -23.71 18.56
CA ALA A 60 69.08 -23.83 19.98
C ALA A 60 67.88 -23.48 20.89
N SER A 61 67.98 -23.76 22.19
CA SER A 61 66.95 -23.38 23.18
C SER A 61 67.57 -22.77 24.44
N ALA A 62 66.99 -21.71 24.98
CA ALA A 62 67.35 -21.14 26.29
C ALA A 62 66.11 -20.90 27.16
N THR A 63 66.29 -20.78 28.47
CA THR A 63 65.23 -20.47 29.43
C THR A 63 65.49 -19.15 30.16
N VAL A 64 64.42 -18.41 30.46
CA VAL A 64 64.44 -17.12 31.17
C VAL A 64 63.45 -17.18 32.32
N ALA A 65 63.90 -16.86 33.55
CA ALA A 65 63.05 -16.85 34.73
C ALA A 65 62.43 -15.46 34.92
N ILE A 66 61.09 -15.38 34.93
CA ILE A 66 60.33 -14.15 35.18
C ILE A 66 59.17 -14.47 36.11
N PRO A 67 58.81 -13.59 37.07
CA PRO A 67 57.62 -13.75 37.90
C PRO A 67 56.34 -13.98 37.07
N LYS A 68 55.46 -14.87 37.53
CA LYS A 68 54.21 -15.23 36.84
C LYS A 68 53.30 -14.04 36.56
N GLU A 69 53.33 -13.02 37.43
CA GLU A 69 52.54 -11.80 37.29
C GLU A 69 52.90 -11.02 36.01
N HIS A 70 54.16 -11.09 35.58
CA HIS A 70 54.65 -10.40 34.38
C HIS A 70 54.41 -11.19 33.09
N HIS A 71 54.11 -12.50 33.18
CA HIS A 71 53.88 -13.36 32.00
C HIS A 71 52.75 -12.82 31.10
N ARG A 72 51.68 -12.28 31.70
CA ARG A 72 50.56 -11.70 30.94
C ARG A 72 50.97 -10.51 30.08
N PHE A 73 51.98 -9.75 30.50
CA PHE A 73 52.46 -8.57 29.78
C PHE A 73 53.43 -8.94 28.65
N VAL A 74 54.19 -10.03 28.82
CA VAL A 74 54.98 -10.64 27.73
C VAL A 74 54.06 -11.23 26.65
N ILE A 75 52.88 -11.75 27.03
CA ILE A 75 51.85 -12.25 26.09
C ILE A 75 51.17 -11.09 25.33
N GLY A 76 50.73 -10.06 26.05
CA GLY A 76 49.94 -8.94 25.49
C GLY A 76 48.45 -9.28 25.31
N LYS A 77 47.64 -8.30 24.88
CA LYS A 77 46.20 -8.53 24.58
C LYS A 77 46.11 -9.51 23.40
N ASN A 78 45.38 -10.61 23.56
CA ASN A 78 45.23 -11.69 22.57
C ASN A 78 46.53 -12.34 22.06
N GLY A 79 47.66 -12.18 22.77
CA GLY A 79 48.95 -12.75 22.34
C GLY A 79 49.71 -11.90 21.30
N GLU A 80 49.26 -10.69 21.01
CA GLU A 80 49.82 -9.82 19.97
C GLU A 80 51.29 -9.47 20.22
N LYS A 81 51.65 -9.08 21.46
CA LYS A 81 53.05 -8.76 21.81
C LYS A 81 53.97 -9.98 21.73
N LEU A 82 53.46 -11.16 22.10
CA LEU A 82 54.22 -12.41 21.97
C LEU A 82 54.46 -12.75 20.50
N GLN A 83 53.44 -12.63 19.66
CA GLN A 83 53.55 -12.87 18.22
C GLN A 83 54.52 -11.88 17.56
N ASP A 84 54.47 -10.60 17.92
CA ASP A 84 55.39 -9.58 17.43
C ASP A 84 56.84 -9.87 17.86
N LEU A 85 57.03 -10.30 19.11
CA LEU A 85 58.34 -10.64 19.63
C LEU A 85 58.92 -11.91 18.96
N GLU A 86 58.10 -12.94 18.77
CA GLU A 86 58.44 -14.14 18.00
C GLU A 86 58.74 -13.82 16.53
N LEU A 87 58.00 -12.87 15.93
CA LEU A 87 58.21 -12.41 14.57
C LEU A 87 59.54 -11.66 14.43
N LYS A 88 59.81 -10.67 15.30
CA LYS A 88 61.02 -9.84 15.26
C LYS A 88 62.29 -10.62 15.54
N THR A 89 62.23 -11.57 16.47
CA THR A 89 63.41 -12.33 16.89
C THR A 89 63.59 -13.64 16.11
N ALA A 90 62.61 -14.01 15.27
CA ALA A 90 62.56 -15.30 14.60
C ALA A 90 62.74 -16.48 15.57
N THR A 91 62.22 -16.34 16.79
CA THR A 91 62.21 -17.38 17.83
C THR A 91 60.79 -17.83 18.14
N LYS A 92 60.68 -18.96 18.82
CA LYS A 92 59.44 -19.49 19.38
C LYS A 92 59.55 -19.46 20.89
N ILE A 93 58.63 -18.76 21.55
CA ILE A 93 58.65 -18.45 22.97
C ILE A 93 57.48 -19.19 23.63
N GLN A 94 57.80 -20.25 24.38
CA GLN A 94 56.83 -21.01 25.16
C GLN A 94 56.77 -20.49 26.58
N ILE A 95 55.61 -19.92 26.93
CA ILE A 95 55.28 -19.45 28.27
C ILE A 95 54.46 -20.56 28.98
N PRO A 96 54.88 -21.04 30.16
CA PRO A 96 54.11 -22.01 30.95
C PRO A 96 52.71 -21.49 31.26
N ARG A 97 51.75 -22.41 31.42
CA ARG A 97 50.39 -22.03 31.86
C ARG A 97 50.43 -21.53 33.30
N PRO A 98 49.49 -20.64 33.71
CA PRO A 98 49.48 -20.07 35.07
C PRO A 98 49.50 -21.12 36.19
N ASP A 99 48.86 -22.26 35.94
CA ASP A 99 48.72 -23.39 36.87
C ASP A 99 49.99 -24.26 37.02
N ASP A 100 50.98 -24.08 36.14
CA ASP A 100 52.21 -24.88 36.12
C ASP A 100 53.24 -24.32 37.12
N ALA A 101 53.98 -25.17 37.84
CA ALA A 101 54.87 -24.74 38.93
C ALA A 101 56.14 -24.00 38.42
N SER A 102 56.40 -24.05 37.12
CA SER A 102 57.61 -23.46 36.51
C SER A 102 57.45 -21.96 36.19
N ASN A 103 58.40 -21.15 36.65
CA ASN A 103 58.51 -19.72 36.33
C ASN A 103 59.44 -19.46 35.11
N GLN A 104 59.80 -20.52 34.36
CA GLN A 104 60.77 -20.46 33.28
C GLN A 104 60.09 -20.39 31.91
N ILE A 105 60.30 -19.30 31.19
CA ILE A 105 59.90 -19.14 29.79
C ILE A 105 60.96 -19.79 28.91
N ARG A 106 60.57 -20.68 28.00
CA ARG A 106 61.49 -21.39 27.08
C ARG A 106 61.48 -20.72 25.71
N ILE A 107 62.64 -20.27 25.25
CA ILE A 107 62.83 -19.61 23.96
C ILE A 107 63.63 -20.55 23.06
N THR A 108 63.10 -20.92 21.90
CA THR A 108 63.76 -21.79 20.91
C THR A 108 63.93 -21.06 19.58
N GLY A 109 65.12 -21.06 19.00
CA GLY A 109 65.38 -20.36 17.74
C GLY A 109 66.86 -20.33 17.39
N THR A 110 67.27 -19.37 16.56
CA THR A 110 68.69 -19.14 16.27
C THR A 110 69.41 -18.56 17.48
N LYS A 111 70.73 -18.78 17.61
CA LYS A 111 71.52 -18.31 18.76
C LYS A 111 71.38 -16.79 18.99
N GLU A 112 71.42 -16.00 17.92
CA GLU A 112 71.23 -14.54 17.98
C GLU A 112 69.79 -14.12 18.32
N GLY A 113 68.80 -14.84 17.77
CA GLY A 113 67.38 -14.56 18.03
C GLY A 113 67.02 -14.79 19.50
N ILE A 114 67.56 -15.85 20.10
CA ILE A 114 67.33 -16.20 21.51
C ILE A 114 67.84 -15.10 22.45
N GLU A 115 69.02 -14.54 22.17
CA GLU A 115 69.63 -13.52 23.02
C GLU A 115 68.85 -12.20 22.95
N LYS A 116 68.42 -11.79 21.76
CA LYS A 116 67.53 -10.63 21.57
C LYS A 116 66.17 -10.82 22.25
N ALA A 117 65.55 -11.99 22.07
CA ALA A 117 64.28 -12.32 22.71
C ALA A 117 64.39 -12.32 24.24
N ARG A 118 65.47 -12.87 24.80
CA ARG A 118 65.75 -12.86 26.23
C ARG A 118 65.89 -11.44 26.78
N HIS A 119 66.62 -10.57 26.07
CA HIS A 119 66.83 -9.19 26.51
C HIS A 119 65.53 -8.37 26.54
N GLU A 120 64.74 -8.42 25.46
CA GLU A 120 63.43 -7.74 25.36
C GLU A 120 62.45 -8.21 26.44
N VAL A 121 62.40 -9.53 26.69
CA VAL A 121 61.55 -10.14 27.70
C VAL A 121 61.91 -9.68 29.12
N LEU A 122 63.21 -9.52 29.42
CA LEU A 122 63.70 -8.96 30.68
C LEU A 122 63.37 -7.46 30.81
N LEU A 123 63.48 -6.70 29.72
CA LEU A 123 63.18 -5.27 29.69
C LEU A 123 61.71 -5.01 30.03
N ILE A 124 60.79 -5.80 29.46
CA ILE A 124 59.35 -5.72 29.73
C ILE A 124 59.05 -5.99 31.21
N SER A 125 59.74 -6.96 31.83
CA SER A 125 59.59 -7.23 33.27
C SER A 125 60.05 -6.04 34.12
N ALA A 126 61.22 -5.47 33.81
CA ALA A 126 61.78 -4.35 34.57
C ALA A 126 60.95 -3.06 34.45
N GLU A 127 60.24 -2.86 33.34
CA GLU A 127 59.32 -1.74 33.17
C GLU A 127 58.05 -1.88 34.01
N GLN A 128 57.55 -3.11 34.21
CA GLN A 128 56.38 -3.35 35.05
C GLN A 128 56.68 -3.29 36.56
N ASP A 129 57.89 -3.62 36.99
CA ASP A 129 58.33 -3.45 38.39
C ASP A 129 58.21 -1.99 38.91
N LYS A 130 58.08 -1.00 38.02
CA LYS A 130 57.89 0.42 38.38
C LYS A 130 56.45 0.79 38.75
N ARG A 131 55.46 -0.05 38.46
CA ARG A 131 54.03 0.21 38.73
C ARG A 131 53.58 -0.52 39.99
N ALA A 132 53.05 0.23 40.96
CA ALA A 132 52.59 -0.32 42.24
C ALA A 132 51.06 -0.31 42.32
N VAL A 133 50.52 -1.30 43.04
CA VAL A 133 49.10 -1.41 43.38
C VAL A 133 48.97 -1.44 44.89
N GLU A 134 48.16 -0.54 45.45
CA GLU A 134 47.89 -0.46 46.89
C GLU A 134 46.38 -0.47 47.13
N ARG A 135 45.96 -1.01 48.27
CA ARG A 135 44.55 -1.11 48.64
C ARG A 135 44.33 -0.44 49.99
N LEU A 136 43.37 0.46 50.06
CA LEU A 136 42.95 1.12 51.30
C LEU A 136 41.58 0.60 51.70
N GLU A 137 41.46 0.14 52.94
CA GLU A 137 40.18 -0.28 53.51
C GLU A 137 39.44 0.93 54.09
N VAL A 138 38.23 1.17 53.57
CA VAL A 138 37.38 2.29 53.94
C VAL A 138 35.96 1.78 54.15
N GLU A 139 35.26 2.27 55.18
CA GLU A 139 33.85 1.93 55.38
C GLU A 139 32.95 2.42 54.21
N LYS A 140 32.01 1.57 53.76
CA LYS A 140 31.10 1.85 52.63
C LYS A 140 30.36 3.19 52.76
N ALA A 141 29.97 3.55 53.99
CA ALA A 141 29.26 4.79 54.30
C ALA A 141 30.04 6.07 53.96
N PHE A 142 31.37 6.00 53.82
CA PHE A 142 32.21 7.17 53.54
C PHE A 142 32.68 7.26 52.08
N HIS A 143 32.33 6.28 51.25
CA HIS A 143 32.68 6.29 49.83
C HIS A 143 32.12 7.52 49.08
N PRO A 144 30.88 7.99 49.32
CA PRO A 144 30.36 9.20 48.68
C PRO A 144 31.14 10.47 49.04
N PHE A 145 31.66 10.57 50.27
CA PHE A 145 32.47 11.72 50.70
C PHE A 145 33.88 11.71 50.10
N ILE A 146 34.44 10.52 49.86
CA ILE A 146 35.74 10.37 49.22
C ILE A 146 35.62 10.62 47.71
N ALA A 147 34.56 10.10 47.09
CA ALA A 147 34.21 10.37 45.70
C ALA A 147 33.98 11.87 45.45
N GLY A 148 33.27 12.54 46.36
CA GLY A 148 32.77 13.89 46.21
C GLY A 148 31.57 13.98 45.25
N PRO A 149 30.89 15.15 45.17
CA PRO A 149 29.80 15.37 44.23
C PRO A 149 30.26 15.08 42.79
N TYR A 150 29.49 14.31 42.03
CA TYR A 150 29.82 13.91 40.66
C TYR A 150 31.21 13.25 40.49
N ASN A 151 31.76 12.61 41.52
CA ASN A 151 33.13 12.07 41.56
C ASN A 151 34.24 13.14 41.36
N ARG A 152 33.95 14.42 41.61
CA ARG A 152 34.87 15.54 41.35
C ARG A 152 36.14 15.46 42.19
N LEU A 153 36.02 15.12 43.47
CA LEU A 153 37.15 15.05 44.40
C LEU A 153 38.13 13.94 44.03
N VAL A 154 37.62 12.76 43.65
CA VAL A 154 38.47 11.67 43.14
C VAL A 154 39.11 12.03 41.81
N SER A 155 38.35 12.67 40.92
CA SER A 155 38.88 13.10 39.62
C SER A 155 40.00 14.12 39.77
N GLU A 156 39.90 15.04 40.72
CA GLU A 156 40.95 16.00 41.07
C GLU A 156 42.20 15.29 41.62
N ILE A 157 42.03 14.36 42.57
CA ILE A 157 43.16 13.58 43.11
C ILE A 157 43.82 12.72 42.02
N MET A 158 43.03 12.12 41.11
CA MET A 158 43.53 11.36 39.97
C MET A 158 44.31 12.24 38.98
N GLN A 159 43.84 13.47 38.73
CA GLN A 159 44.48 14.41 37.82
C GLN A 159 45.79 14.97 38.40
N GLU A 160 45.82 15.27 39.69
CA GLU A 160 47.01 15.81 40.36
C GLU A 160 48.10 14.77 40.62
N THR A 161 47.71 13.55 41.00
CA THR A 161 48.67 12.50 41.32
C THR A 161 49.01 11.60 40.14
N GLY A 162 48.26 11.62 39.04
CA GLY A 162 48.44 10.66 37.93
C GLY A 162 48.09 9.22 38.30
N THR A 163 47.56 8.99 39.51
CA THR A 163 47.15 7.66 39.99
C THR A 163 45.73 7.36 39.55
N ARG A 164 45.46 6.09 39.25
CA ARG A 164 44.11 5.62 38.93
C ARG A 164 43.48 5.03 40.19
N ILE A 165 42.49 5.74 40.72
CA ILE A 165 41.74 5.40 41.91
C ILE A 165 40.44 4.72 41.48
N ASN A 166 40.18 3.52 41.98
CA ASN A 166 38.96 2.77 41.70
C ASN A 166 38.16 2.57 42.99
N ILE A 167 37.05 3.29 43.10
CA ILE A 167 36.10 3.16 44.20
C ILE A 167 35.00 2.15 43.78
N PRO A 168 34.73 1.11 44.57
CA PRO A 168 33.67 0.16 44.28
C PRO A 168 32.31 0.88 44.14
N PRO A 169 31.52 0.58 43.10
CA PRO A 169 30.18 1.14 42.97
C PRO A 169 29.29 0.67 44.14
N PRO A 170 28.27 1.47 44.53
CA PRO A 170 27.44 1.21 45.71
C PRO A 170 26.70 -0.14 45.68
N SER A 171 26.53 -0.72 44.49
CA SER A 171 25.94 -2.05 44.25
C SER A 171 26.84 -3.22 44.69
N VAL A 172 28.15 -3.01 44.84
CA VAL A 172 29.11 -4.06 45.22
C VAL A 172 29.48 -3.89 46.69
N ASN A 173 29.32 -4.95 47.49
CA ASN A 173 29.66 -4.96 48.92
C ASN A 173 31.16 -5.11 49.15
N ARG A 174 31.97 -4.22 48.56
CA ARG A 174 33.42 -4.16 48.79
C ARG A 174 33.77 -2.84 49.49
N THR A 175 34.60 -2.93 50.52
CA THR A 175 35.11 -1.82 51.33
C THR A 175 36.52 -1.38 50.92
N GLU A 176 37.13 -2.06 49.93
CA GLU A 176 38.48 -1.78 49.47
C GLU A 176 38.49 -0.80 48.30
N ILE A 177 39.16 0.35 48.47
CA ILE A 177 39.50 1.27 47.38
C ILE A 177 40.86 0.86 46.82
N VAL A 178 40.92 0.65 45.50
CA VAL A 178 42.14 0.18 44.82
C VAL A 178 42.83 1.35 44.12
N PHE A 179 44.11 1.54 44.43
CA PHE A 179 44.98 2.55 43.83
C PHE A 179 45.95 1.84 42.89
N THR A 180 46.12 2.38 41.69
CA THR A 180 47.08 1.86 40.70
C THR A 180 47.85 3.02 40.10
N GLY A 181 49.19 2.97 40.13
CA GLY A 181 50.01 4.10 39.69
C GLY A 181 51.51 3.93 39.96
N GLU A 182 52.26 5.00 39.74
CA GLU A 182 53.68 5.04 40.11
C GLU A 182 53.84 5.07 41.63
N LYS A 183 54.86 4.38 42.16
CA LYS A 183 55.03 4.13 43.60
C LYS A 183 55.00 5.41 44.47
N GLU A 184 55.62 6.50 44.01
CA GLU A 184 55.66 7.76 44.76
C GLU A 184 54.33 8.52 44.72
N GLN A 185 53.71 8.59 43.53
CA GLN A 185 52.42 9.23 43.31
C GLN A 185 51.28 8.49 44.03
N LEU A 186 51.34 7.15 44.04
CA LEU A 186 50.41 6.25 44.72
C LEU A 186 50.35 6.53 46.22
N ALA A 187 51.52 6.64 46.87
CA ALA A 187 51.61 6.92 48.30
C ALA A 187 50.99 8.29 48.66
N GLN A 188 51.16 9.30 47.80
CA GLN A 188 50.55 10.62 47.98
C GLN A 188 49.02 10.57 47.86
N ALA A 189 48.49 9.84 46.88
CA ALA A 189 47.04 9.66 46.69
C ALA A 189 46.41 8.90 47.87
N VAL A 190 47.03 7.81 48.33
CA VAL A 190 46.57 7.02 49.48
C VAL A 190 46.58 7.85 50.76
N ALA A 191 47.64 8.62 51.02
CA ALA A 191 47.73 9.48 52.19
C ALA A 191 46.64 10.57 52.20
N ARG A 192 46.34 11.18 51.03
CA ARG A 192 45.30 12.21 50.91
C ARG A 192 43.90 11.65 51.15
N ILE A 193 43.57 10.51 50.55
CA ILE A 193 42.26 9.86 50.78
C ILE A 193 42.12 9.39 52.23
N LYS A 194 43.18 8.83 52.82
CA LYS A 194 43.18 8.42 54.24
C LYS A 194 42.95 9.61 55.19
N LYS A 195 43.57 10.76 54.92
CA LYS A 195 43.37 11.99 55.70
C LYS A 195 41.91 12.48 55.61
N ILE A 196 41.33 12.50 54.42
CA ILE A 196 39.93 12.90 54.19
C ILE A 196 38.97 11.95 54.92
N TYR A 197 39.24 10.64 54.86
CA TYR A 197 38.46 9.62 55.56
C TYR A 197 38.48 9.82 57.08
N GLU A 198 39.66 10.01 57.69
CA GLU A 198 39.78 10.24 59.14
C GLU A 198 39.11 11.54 59.59
N GLU A 199 39.20 12.60 58.79
CA GLU A 199 38.55 13.88 59.09
C GLU A 199 37.03 13.77 59.04
N LYS A 200 36.48 13.15 57.98
CA LYS A 200 35.03 12.96 57.84
C LYS A 200 34.48 11.98 58.87
N LYS A 201 35.23 10.93 59.24
CA LYS A 201 34.83 10.00 60.30
C LYS A 201 34.63 10.68 61.66
N LYS A 202 35.38 11.74 61.97
CA LYS A 202 35.24 12.50 63.23
C LYS A 202 34.09 13.51 63.21
N LYS A 203 33.73 14.06 62.04
CA LYS A 203 32.78 15.17 61.90
C LYS A 203 31.35 14.74 61.52
N THR A 204 31.16 13.50 61.06
CA THR A 204 29.87 13.01 60.55
C THR A 204 28.98 12.43 61.66
N THR A 205 27.75 12.93 61.77
CA THR A 205 26.64 12.37 62.56
C THR A 205 25.56 11.79 61.63
N THR A 206 24.66 10.97 62.17
CA THR A 206 23.62 10.27 61.38
C THR A 206 22.21 10.54 61.91
N ILE A 207 21.26 10.80 61.02
CA ILE A 207 19.82 10.93 61.31
C ILE A 207 19.06 9.92 60.45
N ALA A 208 18.08 9.23 61.03
CA ALA A 208 17.17 8.35 60.30
C ALA A 208 15.83 9.07 60.05
N VAL A 209 15.30 8.93 58.84
CA VAL A 209 14.08 9.59 58.36
C VAL A 209 13.18 8.53 57.72
N GLU A 210 11.88 8.55 58.04
CA GLU A 210 10.92 7.66 57.40
C GLU A 210 10.33 8.32 56.15
N VAL A 211 10.54 7.70 54.99
CA VAL A 211 9.99 8.13 53.70
C VAL A 211 9.32 6.91 53.06
N LYS A 212 8.13 7.09 52.46
CA LYS A 212 7.43 5.95 51.85
C LYS A 212 8.27 5.32 50.74
N LYS A 213 8.24 4.00 50.62
CA LYS A 213 9.01 3.27 49.60
C LYS A 213 8.71 3.69 48.16
N SER A 214 7.47 4.11 47.87
CA SER A 214 7.08 4.67 46.57
C SER A 214 7.78 5.99 46.24
N GLN A 215 8.14 6.78 47.27
CA GLN A 215 8.78 8.07 47.13
C GLN A 215 10.31 7.98 47.04
N HIS A 216 10.91 6.85 47.46
CA HIS A 216 12.37 6.61 47.37
C HIS A 216 12.92 6.80 45.95
N LYS A 217 12.15 6.42 44.92
CA LYS A 217 12.53 6.60 43.50
C LYS A 217 12.81 8.07 43.16
N TYR A 218 12.02 8.99 43.71
CA TYR A 218 12.15 10.42 43.43
C TYR A 218 13.27 11.08 44.25
N VAL A 219 13.52 10.59 45.47
CA VAL A 219 14.67 11.02 46.28
C VAL A 219 16.00 10.62 45.63
N ILE A 220 16.07 9.42 45.00
CA ILE A 220 17.25 8.97 44.24
C ILE A 220 17.42 9.82 42.97
N GLY A 221 16.33 10.04 42.23
CA GLY A 221 16.33 10.68 40.92
C GLY A 221 16.96 9.82 39.82
N PRO A 222 16.87 10.24 38.54
CA PRO A 222 17.43 9.49 37.42
C PRO A 222 18.96 9.36 37.57
N LYS A 223 19.47 8.13 37.57
CA LYS A 223 20.90 7.79 37.75
C LYS A 223 21.54 8.27 39.07
N GLY A 224 20.74 8.60 40.09
CA GLY A 224 21.26 9.10 41.37
C GLY A 224 21.61 10.59 41.38
N ASN A 225 21.21 11.35 40.35
CA ASN A 225 21.52 12.79 40.25
C ASN A 225 20.98 13.59 41.43
N SER A 226 19.78 13.27 41.94
CA SER A 226 19.19 14.01 43.06
C SER A 226 19.99 13.80 44.35
N LEU A 227 20.55 12.60 44.57
CA LEU A 227 21.46 12.33 45.70
C LEU A 227 22.77 13.11 45.56
N GLN A 228 23.26 13.27 44.32
CA GLN A 228 24.48 14.04 44.05
C GLN A 228 24.25 15.55 44.21
N GLU A 229 23.09 16.07 43.80
CA GLU A 229 22.67 17.47 44.05
C GLU A 229 22.57 17.77 45.55
N ILE A 230 21.92 16.88 46.31
CA ILE A 230 21.80 17.03 47.78
C ILE A 230 23.20 16.99 48.41
N LEU A 231 24.06 16.07 47.98
CA LEU A 231 25.44 15.98 48.46
C LEU A 231 26.26 17.23 48.09
N GLU A 232 26.05 17.82 46.92
CA GLU A 232 26.74 19.06 46.48
C GLU A 232 26.30 20.28 47.29
N ARG A 233 24.98 20.46 47.45
CA ARG A 233 24.41 21.65 48.12
C ARG A 233 24.56 21.59 49.63
N THR A 234 24.35 20.42 50.23
CA THR A 234 24.29 20.27 51.69
C THR A 234 25.52 19.60 52.28
N GLY A 235 26.34 18.92 51.48
CA GLY A 235 27.47 18.13 51.99
C GLY A 235 27.05 16.93 52.84
N VAL A 236 25.79 16.49 52.73
CA VAL A 236 25.20 15.35 53.46
C VAL A 236 25.01 14.18 52.48
N SER A 237 25.45 12.99 52.89
CA SER A 237 25.22 11.76 52.14
C SER A 237 23.89 11.13 52.54
N VAL A 238 23.02 10.91 51.56
CA VAL A 238 21.72 10.26 51.74
C VAL A 238 21.84 8.79 51.36
N GLU A 239 21.65 7.90 52.33
CA GLU A 239 21.70 6.45 52.17
C GLU A 239 20.26 5.90 52.16
N ILE A 240 19.87 5.33 51.02
CA ILE A 240 18.54 4.77 50.81
C ILE A 240 18.66 3.23 50.83
N PRO A 241 17.80 2.53 51.58
CA PRO A 241 17.82 1.07 51.64
C PRO A 241 17.56 0.45 50.25
N PRO A 242 18.14 -0.72 49.94
CA PRO A 242 17.90 -1.42 48.69
C PRO A 242 16.40 -1.67 48.44
N SER A 243 15.99 -1.67 47.18
CA SER A 243 14.60 -1.91 46.76
C SER A 243 14.02 -3.23 47.27
N ASP A 244 14.88 -4.21 47.56
CA ASP A 244 14.50 -5.54 48.06
C ASP A 244 14.26 -5.57 49.58
N SER A 245 14.65 -4.51 50.31
CA SER A 245 14.43 -4.38 51.75
C SER A 245 13.03 -3.84 52.06
N ILE A 246 12.46 -4.24 53.20
CA ILE A 246 11.17 -3.74 53.73
C ILE A 246 11.32 -2.42 54.49
N SER A 247 12.56 -1.94 54.67
CA SER A 247 12.86 -0.72 55.42
C SER A 247 12.48 0.54 54.62
N GLU A 248 11.66 1.39 55.24
CA GLU A 248 11.27 2.74 54.76
C GLU A 248 12.17 3.85 55.35
N THR A 249 13.25 3.45 56.03
CA THR A 249 14.15 4.34 56.75
C THR A 249 15.32 4.77 55.87
N VAL A 250 15.34 6.05 55.52
CA VAL A 250 16.44 6.74 54.83
C VAL A 250 17.41 7.28 55.87
N ILE A 251 18.72 7.06 55.70
CA ILE A 251 19.75 7.51 56.64
C ILE A 251 20.49 8.70 56.03
N LEU A 252 20.43 9.85 56.70
CA LEU A 252 21.21 11.05 56.37
C LEU A 252 22.48 11.05 57.20
N ARG A 253 23.65 11.08 56.55
CA ARG A 253 24.96 11.16 57.22
C ARG A 253 25.63 12.47 56.83
N GLY A 254 26.02 13.30 57.79
CA GLY A 254 26.69 14.57 57.48
C GLY A 254 27.08 15.38 58.71
N GLU A 255 27.47 16.63 58.52
CA GLU A 255 27.74 17.56 59.62
C GLU A 255 26.42 17.99 60.30
N PRO A 256 26.38 18.12 61.64
CA PRO A 256 25.14 18.36 62.39
C PRO A 256 24.42 19.64 61.98
N GLU A 257 25.15 20.70 61.61
CA GLU A 257 24.59 21.98 61.18
C GLU A 257 23.89 21.92 59.82
N LYS A 258 24.28 20.98 58.95
CA LYS A 258 23.78 20.86 57.57
C LYS A 258 22.73 19.76 57.39
N LEU A 259 22.61 18.86 58.37
CA LEU A 259 21.61 17.80 58.38
C LEU A 259 20.16 18.32 58.33
N GLY A 260 19.87 19.46 58.98
CA GLY A 260 18.55 20.09 58.92
C GLY A 260 18.16 20.55 57.51
N GLN A 261 19.11 21.14 56.77
CA GLN A 261 18.89 21.57 55.39
C GLN A 261 18.69 20.38 54.44
N ALA A 262 19.49 19.33 54.61
CA ALA A 262 19.34 18.09 53.84
C ALA A 262 18.01 17.39 54.12
N LEU A 263 17.52 17.43 55.36
CA LEU A 263 16.22 16.88 55.72
C LEU A 263 15.09 17.59 54.96
N THR A 264 15.10 18.92 54.93
CA THR A 264 14.11 19.72 54.18
C THR A 264 14.17 19.42 52.69
N GLU A 265 15.35 19.31 52.09
CA GLU A 265 15.49 18.98 50.66
C GLU A 265 15.01 17.56 50.32
N VAL A 266 15.29 16.57 51.17
CA VAL A 266 14.83 15.19 50.98
C VAL A 266 13.31 15.12 51.04
N TYR A 267 12.66 15.80 51.99
CA TYR A 267 11.20 15.87 52.04
C TYR A 267 10.58 16.63 50.85
N ALA A 268 11.19 17.74 50.44
CA ALA A 268 10.72 18.51 49.28
C ALA A 268 10.80 17.68 47.99
N LYS A 269 11.89 16.93 47.79
CA LYS A 269 12.05 16.04 46.62
C LYS A 269 11.14 14.81 46.72
N ALA A 270 10.93 14.24 47.91
CA ALA A 270 10.01 13.12 48.12
C ALA A 270 8.54 13.47 47.84
N ASN A 271 8.14 14.72 48.13
CA ASN A 271 6.77 15.21 47.94
C ASN A 271 6.54 15.94 46.60
N SER A 272 7.57 16.02 45.76
CA SER A 272 7.49 16.71 44.46
C SER A 272 6.71 15.93 43.40
N PHE A 273 6.52 14.61 43.59
CA PHE A 273 5.77 13.74 42.69
C PHE A 273 4.76 12.90 43.48
N THR A 274 3.50 12.91 43.04
CA THR A 274 2.44 12.06 43.59
C THR A 274 1.89 11.13 42.52
N VAL A 275 1.34 10.01 42.99
CA VAL A 275 0.59 9.07 42.17
C VAL A 275 -0.84 9.08 42.67
N SER A 276 -1.79 9.50 41.82
CA SER A 276 -3.23 9.40 42.11
C SER A 276 -3.91 8.44 41.13
N SER A 277 -5.08 7.94 41.50
CA SER A 277 -5.87 7.06 40.65
C SER A 277 -7.32 7.51 40.55
N VAL A 278 -7.86 7.47 39.34
CA VAL A 278 -9.26 7.81 39.03
C VAL A 278 -10.02 6.54 38.69
N SER A 279 -11.16 6.31 39.35
CA SER A 279 -12.06 5.21 39.04
C SER A 279 -12.81 5.50 37.74
N ALA A 280 -12.53 4.72 36.70
CA ALA A 280 -13.14 4.87 35.39
C ALA A 280 -13.33 3.49 34.76
N PRO A 281 -14.56 3.10 34.38
CA PRO A 281 -14.80 1.83 33.70
C PRO A 281 -13.90 1.66 32.47
N SER A 282 -13.28 0.48 32.34
CA SER A 282 -12.35 0.11 31.27
C SER A 282 -12.88 0.37 29.86
N TRP A 283 -14.19 0.21 29.64
CA TRP A 283 -14.81 0.48 28.33
C TRP A 283 -14.89 1.97 27.98
N LEU A 284 -14.87 2.87 28.98
CA LEU A 284 -14.84 4.32 28.79
C LEU A 284 -13.44 4.86 28.53
N HIS A 285 -12.37 4.10 28.83
CA HIS A 285 -10.98 4.53 28.62
C HIS A 285 -10.75 5.03 27.20
N ARG A 286 -11.33 4.35 26.18
CA ARG A 286 -11.22 4.77 24.78
C ARG A 286 -11.84 6.15 24.49
N PHE A 287 -12.94 6.48 25.18
CA PHE A 287 -13.63 7.77 25.02
C PHE A 287 -12.95 8.88 25.81
N ILE A 288 -12.39 8.55 26.98
CA ILE A 288 -11.57 9.45 27.81
C ILE A 288 -10.29 9.84 27.07
N ILE A 289 -9.62 8.88 26.41
CA ILE A 289 -8.45 9.14 25.54
C ILE A 289 -8.84 9.97 24.32
N GLY A 290 -9.98 9.67 23.70
CA GLY A 290 -10.53 10.37 22.52
C GLY A 290 -9.97 9.85 21.18
N LYS A 291 -10.58 10.27 20.06
CA LYS A 291 -10.16 9.85 18.70
C LYS A 291 -8.70 10.31 18.46
N LYS A 292 -7.78 9.36 18.26
CA LYS A 292 -6.32 9.59 18.14
C LYS A 292 -5.67 10.25 19.37
N GLY A 293 -6.27 10.08 20.56
CA GLY A 293 -5.71 10.65 21.79
C GLY A 293 -5.97 12.14 21.97
N GLN A 294 -6.94 12.74 21.27
CA GLN A 294 -7.14 14.20 21.30
C GLN A 294 -7.50 14.76 22.68
N ASN A 295 -8.27 14.04 23.49
CA ASN A 295 -8.63 14.50 24.84
C ASN A 295 -7.42 14.34 25.78
N LEU A 296 -6.71 13.21 25.69
CA LEU A 296 -5.46 13.00 26.40
C LEU A 296 -4.39 14.03 26.00
N ALA A 297 -4.32 14.38 24.71
CA ALA A 297 -3.42 15.37 24.16
C ALA A 297 -3.72 16.78 24.69
N LYS A 298 -4.99 17.12 24.93
CA LYS A 298 -5.36 18.41 25.55
C LYS A 298 -4.86 18.49 27.00
N ILE A 299 -5.07 17.42 27.77
CA ILE A 299 -4.64 17.36 29.18
C ILE A 299 -3.10 17.36 29.25
N THR A 300 -2.43 16.58 28.42
CA THR A 300 -0.95 16.52 28.36
C THR A 300 -0.32 17.77 27.73
N GLN A 301 -1.05 18.52 26.89
CA GLN A 301 -0.61 19.82 26.37
C GLN A 301 -0.71 20.91 27.44
N GLN A 302 -1.72 20.86 28.31
CA GLN A 302 -1.83 21.75 29.46
C GLN A 302 -0.81 21.38 30.55
N MET A 303 -0.61 20.08 30.80
CA MET A 303 0.24 19.54 31.87
C MET A 303 1.25 18.51 31.33
N PRO A 304 2.37 18.94 30.72
CA PRO A 304 3.35 18.04 30.09
C PRO A 304 4.15 17.19 31.08
N LYS A 305 4.12 17.55 32.37
CA LYS A 305 4.82 16.83 33.44
C LYS A 305 3.98 15.71 34.06
N VAL A 306 2.69 15.62 33.74
CA VAL A 306 1.79 14.56 34.23
C VAL A 306 1.77 13.42 33.23
N HIS A 307 2.21 12.26 33.68
CA HIS A 307 2.05 11.00 32.99
C HIS A 307 0.71 10.36 33.35
N ILE A 308 -0.05 9.95 32.34
CA ILE A 308 -1.37 9.36 32.50
C ILE A 308 -1.29 7.96 31.90
N GLU A 309 -1.44 6.95 32.73
CA GLU A 309 -1.34 5.55 32.35
C GLU A 309 -2.73 4.89 32.42
N PHE A 310 -3.07 4.16 31.36
CA PHE A 310 -4.32 3.42 31.21
C PHE A 310 -3.99 1.93 31.23
N THR A 311 -4.26 1.24 32.33
CA THR A 311 -4.05 -0.21 32.39
C THR A 311 -5.21 -0.92 31.70
N GLU A 312 -4.91 -1.68 30.63
CA GLU A 312 -5.93 -2.51 29.96
C GLU A 312 -6.49 -3.56 30.92
N GLY A 313 -7.80 -3.51 31.16
CA GLY A 313 -8.52 -4.49 31.99
C GLY A 313 -8.73 -4.08 33.45
N GLU A 314 -8.20 -2.94 33.91
CA GLU A 314 -8.50 -2.40 35.23
C GLU A 314 -9.45 -1.20 35.11
N ASP A 315 -10.43 -1.07 36.00
CA ASP A 315 -11.37 0.08 36.02
C ASP A 315 -10.76 1.31 36.73
N LYS A 316 -9.46 1.55 36.53
CA LYS A 316 -8.73 2.68 37.11
C LYS A 316 -7.76 3.30 36.09
N ILE A 317 -7.56 4.60 36.19
CA ILE A 317 -6.57 5.38 35.43
C ILE A 317 -5.55 5.90 36.45
N THR A 318 -4.26 5.69 36.21
CA THR A 318 -3.17 6.14 37.09
C THR A 318 -2.55 7.43 36.56
N LEU A 319 -2.32 8.39 37.45
CA LEU A 319 -1.77 9.72 37.18
C LEU A 319 -0.49 9.87 37.98
N GLU A 320 0.65 10.06 37.33
CA GLU A 320 1.98 10.23 37.94
C GLU A 320 2.55 11.59 37.51
N GLY A 321 2.88 12.46 38.45
CA GLY A 321 3.40 13.79 38.10
C GLY A 321 3.53 14.72 39.30
N PRO A 322 3.82 16.02 39.06
CA PRO A 322 3.82 17.03 40.10
C PRO A 322 2.48 17.11 40.82
N THR A 323 2.50 17.26 42.14
CA THR A 323 1.30 17.21 42.99
C THR A 323 0.20 18.19 42.57
N GLU A 324 0.59 19.40 42.17
CA GLU A 324 -0.35 20.43 41.72
C GLU A 324 -1.00 20.05 40.37
N ASP A 325 -0.19 19.64 39.40
CA ASP A 325 -0.66 19.26 38.06
C ASP A 325 -1.51 17.98 38.08
N VAL A 326 -1.17 17.00 38.93
CA VAL A 326 -1.88 15.72 39.07
C VAL A 326 -3.29 15.93 39.64
N ASN A 327 -3.45 16.82 40.62
CA ASN A 327 -4.76 17.11 41.21
C ASN A 327 -5.70 17.76 40.17
N VAL A 328 -5.19 18.71 39.38
CA VAL A 328 -5.95 19.35 38.30
C VAL A 328 -6.31 18.34 37.21
N ALA A 329 -5.36 17.49 36.80
CA ALA A 329 -5.60 16.44 35.81
C ALA A 329 -6.62 15.40 36.30
N GLN A 330 -6.57 15.03 37.58
CA GLN A 330 -7.52 14.13 38.22
C GLN A 330 -8.95 14.71 38.17
N GLU A 331 -9.14 15.96 38.58
CA GLU A 331 -10.46 16.60 38.60
C GLU A 331 -11.05 16.72 37.18
N GLN A 332 -10.23 17.07 36.19
CA GLN A 332 -10.64 17.11 34.79
C GLN A 332 -11.07 15.74 34.26
N ILE A 333 -10.29 14.68 34.56
CA ILE A 333 -10.60 13.31 34.13
C ILE A 333 -11.85 12.81 34.85
N GLU A 334 -12.00 13.04 36.14
CA GLU A 334 -13.21 12.67 36.90
C GLU A 334 -14.47 13.36 36.37
N ALA A 335 -14.39 14.66 36.03
CA ALA A 335 -15.48 15.39 35.42
C ALA A 335 -15.87 14.81 34.05
N MET A 336 -14.87 14.47 33.22
CA MET A 336 -15.10 13.80 31.93
C MET A 336 -15.71 12.41 32.10
N VAL A 337 -15.26 11.63 33.08
CA VAL A 337 -15.81 10.30 33.40
C VAL A 337 -17.27 10.42 33.81
N LYS A 338 -17.62 11.37 34.69
CA LYS A 338 -19.02 11.58 35.14
C LYS A 338 -19.95 12.01 34.01
N ASP A 339 -19.49 12.88 33.10
CA ASP A 339 -20.26 13.30 31.92
C ASP A 339 -20.44 12.14 30.92
N LEU A 340 -19.38 11.36 30.66
CA LEU A 340 -19.42 10.20 29.77
C LEU A 340 -20.34 9.09 30.30
N ILE A 341 -20.35 8.85 31.61
CA ILE A 341 -21.28 7.89 32.25
C ILE A 341 -22.75 8.31 32.07
N HIS A 342 -23.05 9.62 32.06
CA HIS A 342 -24.42 10.10 31.85
C HIS A 342 -24.86 10.08 30.39
N ARG A 343 -23.92 10.28 29.44
CA ARG A 343 -24.24 10.41 28.00
C ARG A 343 -24.13 9.11 27.22
N MET A 344 -23.36 8.13 27.69
CA MET A 344 -23.07 6.90 26.93
C MET A 344 -23.66 5.69 27.64
N ASP A 345 -24.30 4.81 26.86
CA ASP A 345 -24.77 3.51 27.31
C ASP A 345 -24.14 2.41 26.44
N TYR A 346 -24.08 1.19 26.96
CA TYR A 346 -23.69 0.03 26.17
C TYR A 346 -24.62 -1.13 26.43
N VAL A 347 -24.96 -1.86 25.37
CA VAL A 347 -25.82 -3.04 25.45
C VAL A 347 -25.17 -4.18 24.69
N GLU A 348 -25.20 -5.36 25.31
CA GLU A 348 -24.78 -6.61 24.69
C GLU A 348 -26.02 -7.36 24.15
N ILE A 349 -25.90 -7.89 22.94
CA ILE A 349 -26.91 -8.72 22.30
C ILE A 349 -26.31 -10.07 21.93
N SER A 350 -27.08 -11.14 22.15
CA SER A 350 -26.68 -12.51 21.82
C SER A 350 -27.23 -12.88 20.45
N ILE A 351 -26.37 -12.98 19.44
CA ILE A 351 -26.69 -13.45 18.08
C ILE A 351 -25.67 -14.52 17.68
N ASP A 352 -26.15 -15.66 17.19
CA ASP A 352 -25.31 -16.81 16.79
C ASP A 352 -24.21 -16.37 15.81
N HIS A 353 -22.98 -16.79 16.09
CA HIS A 353 -21.77 -16.46 15.33
C HIS A 353 -21.88 -16.73 13.81
N LYS A 354 -22.72 -17.68 13.39
CA LYS A 354 -22.95 -17.98 11.96
C LYS A 354 -23.51 -16.80 11.17
N PHE A 355 -24.17 -15.86 11.85
CA PHE A 355 -24.77 -14.68 11.24
C PHE A 355 -23.84 -13.46 11.25
N HIS A 356 -22.70 -13.51 11.96
CA HIS A 356 -21.79 -12.36 12.10
C HIS A 356 -21.27 -11.86 10.75
N ARG A 357 -20.84 -12.77 9.87
CA ARG A 357 -20.38 -12.43 8.51
C ARG A 357 -21.46 -11.72 7.66
N HIS A 358 -22.72 -12.04 7.90
CA HIS A 358 -23.84 -11.46 7.16
C HIS A 358 -24.36 -10.17 7.80
N LEU A 359 -24.33 -10.06 9.13
CA LEU A 359 -24.59 -8.82 9.86
C LEU A 359 -23.58 -7.74 9.43
N ILE A 360 -22.29 -8.09 9.29
CA ILE A 360 -21.24 -7.22 8.75
C ILE A 360 -21.55 -6.79 7.31
N GLY A 361 -21.95 -7.73 6.45
CA GLY A 361 -22.21 -7.50 5.03
C GLY A 361 -20.93 -7.42 4.19
N LYS A 362 -21.06 -7.34 2.84
CA LYS A 362 -19.91 -7.23 1.92
C LYS A 362 -19.09 -5.98 2.28
N SER A 363 -17.87 -6.16 2.77
CA SER A 363 -16.96 -5.09 3.24
C SER A 363 -17.46 -4.25 4.43
N GLY A 364 -18.36 -4.78 5.28
CA GLY A 364 -18.85 -4.05 6.45
C GLY A 364 -19.96 -3.03 6.16
N ALA A 365 -20.51 -3.00 4.94
CA ALA A 365 -21.46 -1.97 4.51
C ALA A 365 -22.72 -1.90 5.38
N ASN A 366 -23.26 -3.03 5.87
CA ASN A 366 -24.50 -3.02 6.62
C ASN A 366 -24.29 -2.54 8.07
N ILE A 367 -23.20 -2.97 8.72
CA ILE A 367 -22.83 -2.43 10.04
C ILE A 367 -22.43 -0.97 9.96
N ASN A 368 -21.69 -0.56 8.93
CA ASN A 368 -21.31 0.83 8.75
C ASN A 368 -22.55 1.71 8.54
N ARG A 369 -23.55 1.25 7.78
CA ARG A 369 -24.84 1.92 7.64
C ARG A 369 -25.54 2.12 9.00
N ILE A 370 -25.65 1.06 9.81
CA ILE A 370 -26.29 1.14 11.15
C ILE A 370 -25.49 2.04 12.10
N LYS A 371 -24.16 1.96 12.04
CA LYS A 371 -23.23 2.81 12.80
C LYS A 371 -23.36 4.29 12.44
N ASP A 372 -23.43 4.61 11.15
CA ASP A 372 -23.53 5.99 10.69
C ASP A 372 -24.94 6.56 10.90
N GLN A 373 -25.98 5.74 10.71
CA GLN A 373 -27.38 6.14 10.86
C GLN A 373 -27.76 6.44 12.31
N TYR A 374 -27.38 5.58 13.26
CA TYR A 374 -27.71 5.75 14.69
C TYR A 374 -26.56 6.31 15.53
N LYS A 375 -25.42 6.64 14.90
CA LYS A 375 -24.21 7.15 15.55
C LYS A 375 -23.67 6.23 16.67
N VAL A 376 -23.86 4.92 16.54
CA VAL A 376 -23.41 3.91 17.52
C VAL A 376 -22.21 3.11 17.03
N SER A 377 -21.33 2.70 17.92
CA SER A 377 -20.23 1.78 17.65
C SER A 377 -20.65 0.35 17.94
N VAL A 378 -20.84 -0.46 16.89
CA VAL A 378 -21.11 -1.90 17.00
C VAL A 378 -19.79 -2.66 16.89
N ARG A 379 -19.41 -3.39 17.93
CA ARG A 379 -18.28 -4.34 17.90
C ARG A 379 -18.82 -5.76 17.80
N ILE A 380 -18.44 -6.42 16.71
CA ILE A 380 -18.67 -7.86 16.53
C ILE A 380 -17.32 -8.55 16.74
N PRO A 381 -17.24 -9.55 17.65
CA PRO A 381 -16.02 -10.30 17.87
C PRO A 381 -15.60 -11.03 16.59
N PRO A 382 -14.30 -11.15 16.31
CA PRO A 382 -13.81 -11.86 15.14
C PRO A 382 -14.16 -13.35 15.21
N ASP A 383 -14.32 -14.01 14.05
CA ASP A 383 -14.71 -15.43 13.92
C ASP A 383 -13.83 -16.40 14.74
N SER A 384 -12.62 -15.98 15.13
CA SER A 384 -11.69 -16.74 15.98
C SER A 384 -12.19 -16.98 17.40
N GLU A 385 -12.99 -16.06 17.96
CA GLU A 385 -13.43 -16.11 19.37
C GLU A 385 -14.74 -16.90 19.56
N LYS A 386 -15.45 -17.23 18.47
CA LYS A 386 -16.74 -17.97 18.47
C LYS A 386 -17.75 -17.46 19.50
N SER A 387 -17.68 -16.17 19.85
CA SER A 387 -18.59 -15.56 20.81
C SER A 387 -19.89 -15.18 20.10
N ASN A 388 -21.03 -15.37 20.76
CA ASN A 388 -22.33 -14.92 20.25
C ASN A 388 -22.66 -13.48 20.69
N LEU A 389 -21.77 -12.85 21.46
CA LEU A 389 -22.02 -11.54 22.07
C LEU A 389 -21.55 -10.42 21.14
N ILE A 390 -22.50 -9.61 20.68
CA ILE A 390 -22.23 -8.36 19.94
C ILE A 390 -22.44 -7.20 20.91
N ARG A 391 -21.45 -6.31 20.99
CA ARG A 391 -21.50 -5.14 21.88
C ARG A 391 -21.82 -3.88 21.09
N ILE A 392 -22.84 -3.16 21.50
CA ILE A 392 -23.26 -1.87 20.91
C ILE A 392 -22.98 -0.78 21.93
N GLU A 393 -22.18 0.22 21.56
CA GLU A 393 -21.76 1.34 22.40
C GLU A 393 -22.24 2.66 21.75
N GLY A 394 -22.83 3.59 22.50
CA GLY A 394 -23.20 4.90 21.96
C GLY A 394 -24.26 5.64 22.79
N ASP A 395 -24.95 6.59 22.15
CA ASP A 395 -26.06 7.31 22.80
C ASP A 395 -27.18 6.33 23.20
N PRO A 396 -27.79 6.46 24.39
CA PRO A 396 -28.81 5.52 24.88
C PRO A 396 -29.96 5.27 23.89
N GLN A 397 -30.42 6.33 23.19
CA GLN A 397 -31.47 6.22 22.17
C GLN A 397 -30.97 5.48 20.92
N GLY A 398 -29.76 5.76 20.46
CA GLY A 398 -29.15 5.11 19.30
C GLY A 398 -28.86 3.64 19.54
N VAL A 399 -28.39 3.29 20.75
CA VAL A 399 -28.08 1.90 21.15
C VAL A 399 -29.35 1.04 21.14
N GLN A 400 -30.47 1.57 21.66
CA GLN A 400 -31.76 0.86 21.63
C GLN A 400 -32.29 0.67 20.21
N GLN A 401 -32.17 1.67 19.33
CA GLN A 401 -32.60 1.57 17.93
C GLN A 401 -31.73 0.58 17.14
N ALA A 402 -30.40 0.67 17.27
CA ALA A 402 -29.48 -0.26 16.63
C ALA A 402 -29.64 -1.70 17.13
N LYS A 403 -29.91 -1.90 18.43
CA LYS A 403 -30.26 -3.21 19.00
C LYS A 403 -31.50 -3.80 18.33
N ARG A 404 -32.54 -2.99 18.15
CA ARG A 404 -33.79 -3.43 17.51
C ARG A 404 -33.56 -3.82 16.05
N GLU A 405 -32.85 -3.01 15.27
CA GLU A 405 -32.57 -3.29 13.86
C GLU A 405 -31.65 -4.52 13.69
N LEU A 406 -30.62 -4.69 14.54
CA LEU A 406 -29.75 -5.86 14.51
C LEU A 406 -30.50 -7.15 14.88
N LEU A 407 -31.41 -7.10 15.85
CA LEU A 407 -32.27 -8.24 16.21
C LEU A 407 -33.27 -8.56 15.09
N GLU A 408 -33.85 -7.56 14.44
CA GLU A 408 -34.76 -7.75 13.31
C GLU A 408 -34.05 -8.35 12.09
N LEU A 409 -32.83 -7.88 11.80
CA LEU A 409 -31.96 -8.47 10.77
C LEU A 409 -31.61 -9.93 11.09
N ALA A 410 -31.23 -10.23 12.33
CA ALA A 410 -30.95 -11.60 12.75
C ALA A 410 -32.19 -12.50 12.62
N SER A 411 -33.37 -12.03 13.04
CA SER A 411 -34.64 -12.76 12.92
C SER A 411 -35.07 -13.00 11.47
N ARG A 412 -34.83 -12.04 10.57
CA ARG A 412 -35.04 -12.24 9.12
C ARG A 412 -34.17 -13.35 8.56
N MET A 413 -32.93 -13.47 9.04
CA MET A 413 -31.96 -14.47 8.58
C MET A 413 -32.17 -15.86 9.18
N GLU A 414 -32.71 -15.98 10.39
CA GLU A 414 -33.14 -17.26 10.96
C GLU A 414 -34.22 -17.97 10.10
N ASN A 415 -34.92 -17.23 9.23
CA ASN A 415 -35.91 -17.76 8.30
C ASN A 415 -35.32 -18.34 6.98
N GLU A 416 -34.00 -18.37 6.81
CA GLU A 416 -33.34 -19.05 5.69
C GLU A 416 -33.26 -20.57 5.94
N ARG A 417 -33.80 -21.38 5.02
CA ARG A 417 -33.66 -22.84 5.06
C ARG A 417 -32.79 -23.34 3.91
N THR A 418 -31.96 -24.33 4.20
CA THR A 418 -31.25 -25.11 3.18
C THR A 418 -32.10 -26.34 2.83
N LYS A 419 -32.32 -26.59 1.54
CA LYS A 419 -33.02 -27.76 1.03
C LYS A 419 -32.17 -28.43 -0.03
N ASP A 420 -31.91 -29.72 0.15
CA ASP A 420 -31.12 -30.52 -0.78
C ASP A 420 -32.03 -31.11 -1.87
N LEU A 421 -31.61 -30.99 -3.13
CA LEU A 421 -32.30 -31.52 -4.30
C LEU A 421 -31.37 -32.51 -5.02
N ILE A 422 -31.83 -33.75 -5.17
CA ILE A 422 -31.08 -34.81 -5.85
C ILE A 422 -31.33 -34.69 -7.36
N ILE A 423 -30.27 -34.40 -8.11
CA ILE A 423 -30.24 -34.28 -9.56
C ILE A 423 -29.04 -35.07 -10.06
N GLU A 424 -29.26 -36.05 -10.95
CA GLU A 424 -28.17 -36.85 -11.51
C GLU A 424 -27.14 -35.97 -12.25
N GLN A 425 -25.86 -36.26 -12.03
CA GLN A 425 -24.72 -35.48 -12.56
C GLN A 425 -24.78 -35.25 -14.09
N ARG A 426 -25.34 -36.20 -14.85
CA ARG A 426 -25.50 -36.07 -16.32
C ARG A 426 -26.32 -34.85 -16.74
N PHE A 427 -27.20 -34.36 -15.87
CA PHE A 427 -28.06 -33.21 -16.14
C PHE A 427 -27.47 -31.88 -15.63
N HIS A 428 -26.45 -31.90 -14.78
CA HIS A 428 -25.86 -30.67 -14.19
C HIS A 428 -25.37 -29.70 -15.27
N ARG A 429 -24.64 -30.21 -16.27
CA ARG A 429 -24.11 -29.38 -17.37
C ARG A 429 -25.23 -28.72 -18.19
N THR A 430 -26.34 -29.42 -18.38
CA THR A 430 -27.49 -28.94 -19.16
C THR A 430 -28.34 -27.93 -18.36
N ILE A 431 -28.46 -28.12 -17.04
CA ILE A 431 -29.18 -27.21 -16.14
C ILE A 431 -28.38 -25.92 -15.92
N ILE A 432 -27.05 -25.99 -15.90
CA ILE A 432 -26.19 -24.79 -15.83
C ILE A 432 -26.21 -24.04 -17.17
N GLY A 433 -26.15 -24.76 -18.30
CA GLY A 433 -26.14 -24.19 -19.65
C GLY A 433 -24.74 -23.74 -20.11
N GLN A 434 -24.59 -23.40 -21.40
CA GLN A 434 -23.32 -22.90 -21.94
C GLN A 434 -23.00 -21.53 -21.31
N LYS A 435 -21.88 -21.41 -20.59
CA LYS A 435 -21.51 -20.22 -19.80
C LYS A 435 -22.50 -19.81 -18.69
N GLY A 436 -23.36 -20.72 -18.24
CA GLY A 436 -24.28 -20.43 -17.14
C GLY A 436 -25.57 -19.68 -17.54
N GLU A 437 -25.97 -19.70 -18.81
CA GLU A 437 -27.17 -19.00 -19.29
C GLU A 437 -28.46 -19.50 -18.61
N ARG A 438 -28.66 -20.82 -18.53
CA ARG A 438 -29.84 -21.43 -17.91
C ARG A 438 -29.88 -21.23 -16.39
N ILE A 439 -28.74 -21.28 -15.72
CA ILE A 439 -28.68 -20.96 -14.29
C ILE A 439 -28.95 -19.48 -14.03
N ARG A 440 -28.54 -18.59 -14.94
CA ARG A 440 -28.80 -17.16 -14.86
C ARG A 440 -30.30 -16.87 -14.97
N GLU A 441 -31.03 -17.53 -15.87
CA GLU A 441 -32.50 -17.42 -15.94
C GLU A 441 -33.20 -17.87 -14.65
N ILE A 442 -32.72 -18.94 -14.01
CA ILE A 442 -33.28 -19.42 -12.74
C ILE A 442 -32.98 -18.40 -11.62
N ARG A 443 -31.77 -17.84 -11.61
CA ARG A 443 -31.33 -16.82 -10.66
C ARG A 443 -32.07 -15.49 -10.83
N ASP A 444 -32.41 -15.12 -12.06
CA ASP A 444 -33.18 -13.91 -12.35
C ASP A 444 -34.65 -14.07 -11.91
N LYS A 445 -35.20 -15.29 -11.95
CA LYS A 445 -36.56 -15.60 -11.45
C LYS A 445 -36.65 -15.75 -9.93
N PHE A 446 -35.57 -16.22 -9.30
CA PHE A 446 -35.47 -16.43 -7.85
C PHE A 446 -34.18 -15.79 -7.31
N PRO A 447 -34.14 -14.44 -7.20
CA PRO A 447 -32.92 -13.73 -6.82
C PRO A 447 -32.51 -13.98 -5.37
N GLU A 448 -33.44 -14.37 -4.50
CA GLU A 448 -33.17 -14.65 -3.08
C GLU A 448 -32.75 -16.12 -2.83
N VAL A 449 -32.74 -16.97 -3.85
CA VAL A 449 -32.33 -18.38 -3.75
C VAL A 449 -30.93 -18.58 -4.33
N ILE A 450 -30.01 -19.04 -3.49
CA ILE A 450 -28.65 -19.44 -3.88
C ILE A 450 -28.66 -20.93 -4.20
N ILE A 451 -28.26 -21.26 -5.43
CA ILE A 451 -28.19 -22.63 -5.94
C ILE A 451 -26.71 -23.04 -6.01
N ASN A 452 -26.32 -24.01 -5.20
CA ASN A 452 -24.95 -24.51 -5.14
C ASN A 452 -24.86 -25.89 -5.81
N PHE A 453 -24.08 -25.98 -6.88
CA PHE A 453 -23.77 -27.25 -7.54
C PHE A 453 -22.46 -27.81 -6.97
N PRO A 454 -22.39 -29.13 -6.71
CA PRO A 454 -21.17 -29.76 -6.26
C PRO A 454 -20.10 -29.70 -7.35
N ASP A 455 -18.83 -29.70 -6.95
CA ASP A 455 -17.70 -29.70 -7.87
C ASP A 455 -17.77 -30.96 -8.78
N PRO A 456 -17.56 -30.83 -10.11
CA PRO A 456 -17.52 -31.98 -11.01
C PRO A 456 -16.54 -33.09 -10.58
N ALA A 457 -15.52 -32.78 -9.77
CA ALA A 457 -14.60 -33.78 -9.19
C ALA A 457 -15.25 -34.68 -8.12
N GLN A 458 -16.27 -34.19 -7.40
CA GLN A 458 -16.89 -34.90 -6.27
C GLN A 458 -18.00 -35.89 -6.66
N LYS A 459 -18.38 -35.98 -7.96
CA LYS A 459 -19.42 -36.89 -8.49
C LYS A 459 -20.69 -37.00 -7.63
N SER A 460 -21.10 -35.90 -7.02
CA SER A 460 -22.24 -35.87 -6.10
C SER A 460 -23.49 -35.43 -6.85
N ASP A 461 -24.61 -36.12 -6.63
CA ASP A 461 -25.91 -35.80 -7.25
C ASP A 461 -26.71 -34.76 -6.44
N ILE A 462 -26.12 -34.18 -5.40
CA ILE A 462 -26.84 -33.31 -4.45
C ILE A 462 -26.59 -31.85 -4.81
N VAL A 463 -27.66 -31.14 -5.22
CA VAL A 463 -27.67 -29.69 -5.45
C VAL A 463 -28.33 -29.02 -4.25
N GLN A 464 -27.63 -28.06 -3.62
CA GLN A 464 -28.14 -27.39 -2.41
C GLN A 464 -28.81 -26.07 -2.78
N LEU A 465 -30.03 -25.87 -2.31
CA LEU A 465 -30.81 -24.63 -2.46
C LEU A 465 -30.88 -23.93 -1.10
N ARG A 466 -30.39 -22.70 -1.01
CA ARG A 466 -30.43 -21.89 0.22
C ARG A 466 -31.18 -20.58 -0.02
N GLY A 467 -32.12 -20.26 0.84
CA GLY A 467 -32.90 -19.02 0.76
C GLY A 467 -34.16 -19.07 1.62
N PRO A 468 -35.08 -18.10 1.46
CA PRO A 468 -36.35 -18.09 2.20
C PRO A 468 -37.20 -19.31 1.83
N LYS A 469 -37.85 -19.91 2.84
CA LYS A 469 -38.60 -21.18 2.70
C LYS A 469 -39.57 -21.19 1.50
N ASN A 470 -40.29 -20.08 1.29
CA ASN A 470 -41.29 -19.97 0.24
C ASN A 470 -40.66 -19.94 -1.17
N GLU A 471 -39.50 -19.31 -1.34
CA GLU A 471 -38.83 -19.25 -2.65
C GLU A 471 -38.00 -20.49 -2.93
N VAL A 472 -37.33 -21.05 -1.93
CA VAL A 472 -36.61 -22.33 -2.06
C VAL A 472 -37.55 -23.43 -2.50
N GLU A 473 -38.78 -23.46 -1.99
CA GLU A 473 -39.77 -24.46 -2.38
C GLU A 473 -40.26 -24.27 -3.83
N LYS A 474 -40.49 -23.03 -4.26
CA LYS A 474 -40.83 -22.70 -5.66
C LYS A 474 -39.68 -23.04 -6.62
N CYS A 475 -38.45 -22.70 -6.25
CA CYS A 475 -37.24 -23.02 -7.01
C CYS A 475 -37.02 -24.54 -7.11
N THR A 476 -37.24 -25.27 -6.01
CA THR A 476 -37.17 -26.74 -5.97
C THR A 476 -38.17 -27.34 -6.96
N LYS A 477 -39.45 -26.90 -6.93
CA LYS A 477 -40.48 -27.39 -7.87
C LYS A 477 -40.14 -27.05 -9.32
N TYR A 478 -39.59 -25.86 -9.58
CA TYR A 478 -39.18 -25.44 -10.92
C TYR A 478 -38.02 -26.30 -11.47
N MET A 479 -37.00 -26.54 -10.65
CA MET A 479 -35.87 -27.39 -11.02
C MET A 479 -36.29 -28.86 -11.17
N GLN A 480 -37.15 -29.38 -10.29
CA GLN A 480 -37.72 -30.73 -10.43
C GLN A 480 -38.49 -30.90 -11.74
N LYS A 481 -39.31 -29.91 -12.13
CA LYS A 481 -40.03 -29.94 -13.40
C LYS A 481 -39.07 -29.94 -14.59
N MET A 482 -38.01 -29.12 -14.55
CA MET A 482 -36.99 -29.09 -15.59
C MET A 482 -36.19 -30.40 -15.69
N VAL A 483 -35.90 -31.04 -14.55
CA VAL A 483 -35.25 -32.36 -14.52
C VAL A 483 -36.18 -33.43 -15.08
N ALA A 484 -37.47 -33.41 -14.74
CA ALA A 484 -38.46 -34.33 -15.31
C ALA A 484 -38.56 -34.20 -16.84
N ASP A 485 -38.62 -32.98 -17.35
CA ASP A 485 -38.60 -32.71 -18.80
C ASP A 485 -37.31 -33.23 -19.46
N LEU A 486 -36.15 -33.08 -18.81
CA LEU A 486 -34.87 -33.58 -19.34
C LEU A 486 -34.78 -35.11 -19.35
N VAL A 487 -35.34 -35.77 -18.34
CA VAL A 487 -35.43 -37.23 -18.27
C VAL A 487 -36.37 -37.75 -19.36
N GLU A 488 -37.52 -37.12 -19.57
CA GLU A 488 -38.50 -37.50 -20.60
C GLU A 488 -37.96 -37.34 -22.03
N ASN A 489 -37.06 -36.37 -22.25
CA ASN A 489 -36.37 -36.16 -23.53
C ASN A 489 -35.20 -37.12 -23.80
N SER A 490 -34.82 -37.97 -22.83
CA SER A 490 -33.64 -38.85 -22.91
C SER A 490 -33.93 -40.31 -23.33
N TYR A 491 -35.15 -40.59 -23.82
CA TYR A 491 -35.56 -41.93 -24.24
C TYR A 491 -34.77 -42.39 -25.48
N SER A 492 -34.24 -43.63 -25.45
CA SER A 492 -33.48 -44.20 -26.56
C SER A 492 -34.08 -45.52 -27.04
N ILE A 493 -34.11 -45.71 -28.37
CA ILE A 493 -34.62 -46.92 -29.04
C ILE A 493 -33.59 -47.42 -30.06
N SER A 494 -33.36 -48.73 -30.10
CA SER A 494 -32.47 -49.37 -31.06
C SER A 494 -33.25 -49.98 -32.23
N VAL A 495 -32.77 -49.77 -33.46
CA VAL A 495 -33.38 -50.27 -34.70
C VAL A 495 -32.38 -51.19 -35.42
N PRO A 496 -32.68 -52.49 -35.60
CA PRO A 496 -31.83 -53.43 -36.33
C PRO A 496 -32.02 -53.28 -37.84
N ILE A 497 -30.93 -53.13 -38.59
CA ILE A 497 -30.96 -52.93 -40.05
C ILE A 497 -29.77 -53.63 -40.72
N PHE A 498 -30.02 -54.32 -41.83
CA PHE A 498 -28.97 -54.99 -42.59
C PHE A 498 -27.94 -53.99 -43.17
N LYS A 499 -26.66 -54.36 -43.09
CA LYS A 499 -25.49 -53.56 -43.51
C LYS A 499 -25.57 -53.01 -44.94
N GLN A 500 -26.23 -53.75 -45.85
CA GLN A 500 -26.37 -53.37 -47.26
C GLN A 500 -27.22 -52.09 -47.45
N PHE A 501 -28.15 -51.81 -46.53
CA PHE A 501 -29.05 -50.66 -46.62
C PHE A 501 -28.57 -49.45 -45.80
N HIS A 502 -27.50 -49.58 -45.00
CA HIS A 502 -26.94 -48.47 -44.21
C HIS A 502 -26.51 -47.29 -45.09
N LYS A 503 -25.86 -47.57 -46.22
CA LYS A 503 -25.46 -46.52 -47.19
C LYS A 503 -26.64 -45.78 -47.78
N ASN A 504 -27.77 -46.47 -47.97
CA ASN A 504 -28.98 -45.90 -48.56
C ASN A 504 -29.81 -45.12 -47.52
N ILE A 505 -29.80 -45.54 -46.25
CA ILE A 505 -30.47 -44.84 -45.14
C ILE A 505 -29.72 -43.56 -44.76
N ILE A 506 -28.39 -43.55 -44.84
CA ILE A 506 -27.58 -42.34 -44.67
C ILE A 506 -27.80 -41.37 -45.86
N GLY A 507 -27.83 -41.91 -47.08
CA GLY A 507 -27.97 -41.15 -48.33
C GLY A 507 -26.67 -40.47 -48.77
N LYS A 508 -26.60 -40.00 -50.03
CA LYS A 508 -25.40 -39.31 -50.57
C LYS A 508 -25.12 -38.05 -49.75
N GLY A 509 -23.98 -38.02 -49.05
CA GLY A 509 -23.58 -36.90 -48.17
C GLY A 509 -24.35 -36.80 -46.84
N GLY A 510 -25.04 -37.87 -46.42
CA GLY A 510 -25.82 -37.86 -45.18
C GLY A 510 -27.14 -37.10 -45.27
N ALA A 511 -27.62 -36.77 -46.49
CA ALA A 511 -28.81 -35.96 -46.67
C ALA A 511 -30.09 -36.63 -46.15
N ASN A 512 -30.23 -37.95 -46.32
CA ASN A 512 -31.44 -38.66 -45.93
C ASN A 512 -31.51 -38.81 -44.40
N ILE A 513 -30.40 -39.14 -43.75
CA ILE A 513 -30.32 -39.16 -42.29
C ILE A 513 -30.47 -37.74 -41.69
N LYS A 514 -29.97 -36.69 -42.36
CA LYS A 514 -30.20 -35.30 -41.95
C LYS A 514 -31.68 -34.93 -42.00
N LYS A 515 -32.40 -35.29 -43.07
CA LYS A 515 -33.86 -35.08 -43.16
C LYS A 515 -34.61 -35.82 -42.06
N ILE A 516 -34.29 -37.09 -41.81
CA ILE A 516 -34.95 -37.86 -40.73
C ILE A 516 -34.63 -37.24 -39.36
N ARG A 517 -33.40 -36.77 -39.13
CA ARG A 517 -32.98 -36.09 -37.90
C ARG A 517 -33.71 -34.76 -37.69
N GLU A 518 -33.87 -33.98 -38.75
CA GLU A 518 -34.53 -32.67 -38.74
C GLU A 518 -36.04 -32.79 -38.54
N GLU A 519 -36.69 -33.72 -39.24
CA GLU A 519 -38.14 -33.90 -39.15
C GLU A 519 -38.58 -34.60 -37.85
N SER A 520 -37.78 -35.54 -37.35
CA SER A 520 -38.12 -36.23 -36.08
C SER A 520 -37.60 -35.49 -34.85
N ASN A 521 -36.71 -34.49 -35.00
CA ASN A 521 -36.02 -33.85 -33.87
C ASN A 521 -35.40 -34.88 -32.91
N THR A 522 -34.87 -35.99 -33.44
CA THR A 522 -34.19 -37.04 -32.66
C THR A 522 -32.72 -37.13 -33.04
N LYS A 523 -31.88 -37.46 -32.06
CA LYS A 523 -30.46 -37.72 -32.29
C LYS A 523 -30.30 -39.17 -32.74
N ILE A 524 -29.89 -39.36 -33.98
CA ILE A 524 -29.68 -40.69 -34.57
C ILE A 524 -28.17 -40.93 -34.67
N ASP A 525 -27.67 -41.84 -33.84
CA ASP A 525 -26.26 -42.23 -33.78
C ASP A 525 -26.04 -43.49 -34.63
N LEU A 526 -25.18 -43.36 -35.64
CA LEU A 526 -24.80 -44.41 -36.59
C LEU A 526 -23.48 -45.04 -36.13
N PRO A 527 -23.35 -46.38 -36.18
CA PRO A 527 -22.08 -47.03 -35.88
C PRO A 527 -21.02 -46.70 -36.94
N ALA A 528 -19.75 -46.63 -36.50
CA ALA A 528 -18.61 -46.37 -37.38
C ALA A 528 -18.42 -47.49 -38.42
N GLU A 529 -17.94 -47.15 -39.63
CA GLU A 529 -17.89 -48.05 -40.82
C GLU A 529 -17.10 -49.36 -40.62
N ASN A 530 -16.28 -49.43 -39.57
CA ASN A 530 -15.43 -50.55 -39.19
C ASN A 530 -15.99 -51.42 -38.04
N SER A 531 -17.16 -51.10 -37.49
CA SER A 531 -17.83 -51.90 -36.45
C SER A 531 -18.93 -52.79 -37.05
N ASN A 532 -18.95 -54.08 -36.70
CA ASN A 532 -19.97 -55.04 -37.18
C ASN A 532 -21.35 -54.88 -36.51
N SER A 533 -21.63 -53.73 -35.90
CA SER A 533 -22.90 -53.47 -35.22
C SER A 533 -23.99 -53.10 -36.25
N GLU A 534 -25.02 -53.95 -36.35
CA GLU A 534 -26.17 -53.81 -37.26
C GLU A 534 -27.29 -52.92 -36.70
N THR A 535 -27.01 -52.17 -35.63
CA THR A 535 -28.01 -51.42 -34.86
C THR A 535 -27.78 -49.91 -34.95
N ILE A 536 -28.86 -49.16 -35.24
CA ILE A 536 -28.90 -47.71 -35.16
C ILE A 536 -29.57 -47.30 -33.85
N ILE A 537 -28.97 -46.39 -33.09
CA ILE A 537 -29.53 -45.89 -31.83
C ILE A 537 -30.16 -44.53 -32.07
N ILE A 538 -31.44 -44.38 -31.74
CA ILE A 538 -32.19 -43.13 -31.84
C ILE A 538 -32.50 -42.64 -30.43
N THR A 539 -32.09 -41.43 -30.08
CA THR A 539 -32.31 -40.81 -28.76
C THR A 539 -33.12 -39.52 -28.88
N GLY A 540 -34.15 -39.35 -28.05
CA GLY A 540 -35.06 -38.22 -28.09
C GLY A 540 -36.39 -38.51 -27.39
N LYS A 541 -37.44 -37.74 -27.67
CA LYS A 541 -38.79 -38.02 -27.13
C LYS A 541 -39.33 -39.36 -27.64
N ARG A 542 -40.03 -40.12 -26.78
CA ARG A 542 -40.59 -41.43 -27.13
C ARG A 542 -41.39 -41.44 -28.44
N ALA A 543 -42.33 -40.50 -28.61
CA ALA A 543 -43.14 -40.38 -29.81
C ALA A 543 -42.31 -40.09 -31.08
N ASN A 544 -41.27 -39.27 -30.94
CA ASN A 544 -40.40 -38.88 -32.04
C ASN A 544 -39.42 -40.01 -32.42
N CYS A 545 -38.93 -40.75 -31.43
CA CYS A 545 -38.07 -41.93 -31.62
C CYS A 545 -38.82 -43.04 -32.36
N GLU A 546 -40.09 -43.27 -32.03
CA GLU A 546 -40.95 -44.22 -32.73
C GLU A 546 -41.27 -43.78 -34.18
N ALA A 547 -41.48 -42.47 -34.40
CA ALA A 547 -41.65 -41.92 -35.75
C ALA A 547 -40.39 -42.07 -36.61
N ALA A 548 -39.21 -41.76 -36.05
CA ALA A 548 -37.92 -41.95 -36.72
C ALA A 548 -37.66 -43.44 -37.04
N ARG A 549 -37.96 -44.34 -36.10
CA ARG A 549 -37.87 -45.80 -36.30
C ARG A 549 -38.76 -46.28 -37.44
N SER A 550 -40.03 -45.85 -37.47
CA SER A 550 -40.98 -46.25 -38.52
C SER A 550 -40.54 -45.78 -39.91
N ARG A 551 -40.02 -44.56 -40.02
CA ARG A 551 -39.49 -44.04 -41.30
C ARG A 551 -38.28 -44.81 -41.79
N ILE A 552 -37.34 -45.10 -40.89
CA ILE A 552 -36.15 -45.89 -41.23
C ILE A 552 -36.53 -47.30 -41.72
N LEU A 553 -37.56 -47.93 -41.11
CA LEU A 553 -38.09 -49.22 -41.56
C LEU A 553 -38.87 -49.14 -42.89
N SER A 554 -39.57 -48.03 -43.17
CA SER A 554 -40.28 -47.85 -44.45
C SER A 554 -39.32 -47.77 -45.65
N ILE A 555 -38.22 -47.03 -45.50
CA ILE A 555 -37.18 -46.90 -46.54
C ILE A 555 -36.56 -48.26 -46.87
N GLN A 556 -36.44 -49.16 -45.89
CA GLN A 556 -35.97 -50.52 -46.11
C GLN A 556 -36.96 -51.35 -46.96
N LYS A 557 -38.27 -51.16 -46.78
CA LYS A 557 -39.30 -51.89 -47.56
C LYS A 557 -39.42 -51.40 -49.00
N ASP A 558 -39.33 -50.10 -49.22
CA ASP A 558 -39.50 -49.49 -50.55
C ASP A 558 -38.39 -49.91 -51.54
N LEU A 559 -37.18 -50.16 -51.02
CA LEU A 559 -36.03 -50.59 -51.83
C LEU A 559 -36.14 -52.05 -52.35
N ALA A 560 -37.15 -52.81 -51.93
CA ALA A 560 -37.35 -54.20 -52.38
C ALA A 560 -38.18 -54.34 -53.68
N ASN A 561 -38.84 -53.28 -54.19
CA ASN A 561 -39.83 -53.33 -55.28
C ASN A 561 -39.39 -52.61 -56.59
N ILE A 562 -38.20 -52.89 -57.15
CA ILE A 562 -37.68 -52.20 -58.36
C ILE A 562 -37.64 -53.15 -59.58
N ALA A 563 -38.14 -52.72 -60.76
CA ALA A 563 -38.12 -53.45 -62.05
C ALA A 563 -37.24 -52.78 -63.12
N GLU A 564 -36.76 -53.53 -64.15
CA GLU A 564 -35.76 -53.11 -65.15
C GLU A 564 -36.21 -53.37 -66.61
N VAL A 565 -36.10 -52.37 -67.50
CA VAL A 565 -36.53 -52.42 -68.93
C VAL A 565 -35.51 -51.73 -69.86
N GLU A 566 -35.26 -52.25 -71.06
CA GLU A 566 -34.27 -51.72 -72.03
C GLU A 566 -34.90 -50.97 -73.24
N VAL A 567 -34.22 -49.93 -73.76
CA VAL A 567 -34.65 -49.05 -74.88
C VAL A 567 -33.47 -48.76 -75.82
N SER A 568 -33.65 -48.83 -77.14
CA SER A 568 -32.58 -48.56 -78.12
C SER A 568 -32.62 -47.12 -78.65
N ILE A 569 -31.52 -46.38 -78.52
CA ILE A 569 -31.32 -44.99 -78.98
C ILE A 569 -29.93 -44.90 -79.63
N PRO A 570 -29.75 -44.27 -80.80
CA PRO A 570 -28.44 -44.17 -81.46
C PRO A 570 -27.38 -43.43 -80.63
N ALA A 571 -26.16 -43.98 -80.53
CA ALA A 571 -25.05 -43.47 -79.71
C ALA A 571 -24.63 -42.02 -79.99
N LYS A 572 -24.83 -41.53 -81.22
CA LYS A 572 -24.55 -40.12 -81.60
C LYS A 572 -25.44 -39.11 -80.86
N LEU A 573 -26.61 -39.54 -80.41
CA LEU A 573 -27.58 -38.70 -79.70
C LEU A 573 -27.49 -38.85 -78.18
N HIS A 574 -26.74 -39.81 -77.65
CA HIS A 574 -26.60 -40.04 -76.21
C HIS A 574 -26.09 -38.79 -75.49
N ASN A 575 -25.05 -38.15 -76.01
CA ASN A 575 -24.48 -36.94 -75.39
C ASN A 575 -25.45 -35.74 -75.43
N SER A 576 -26.30 -35.66 -76.46
CA SER A 576 -27.31 -34.61 -76.61
C SER A 576 -28.52 -34.84 -75.68
N LEU A 577 -28.98 -36.09 -75.56
CA LEU A 577 -30.09 -36.51 -74.70
C LEU A 577 -29.72 -36.48 -73.21
N ILE A 578 -28.46 -36.78 -72.88
CA ILE A 578 -27.94 -36.62 -71.51
C ILE A 578 -27.90 -35.13 -71.12
N GLY A 579 -27.52 -34.27 -72.07
CA GLY A 579 -27.34 -32.84 -71.83
C GLY A 579 -26.17 -32.54 -70.88
N THR A 580 -25.86 -31.25 -70.68
CA THR A 580 -24.73 -30.85 -69.81
C THR A 580 -24.93 -31.37 -68.39
N LYS A 581 -24.10 -32.34 -67.97
CA LYS A 581 -24.13 -33.01 -66.65
C LYS A 581 -25.44 -33.75 -66.32
N GLY A 582 -26.19 -34.23 -67.31
CA GLY A 582 -27.38 -35.05 -67.07
C GLY A 582 -28.63 -34.25 -66.67
N ARG A 583 -28.69 -32.93 -66.93
CA ARG A 583 -29.78 -32.06 -66.44
C ARG A 583 -31.12 -32.39 -67.11
N LEU A 584 -31.11 -32.69 -68.41
CA LEU A 584 -32.31 -33.09 -69.16
C LEU A 584 -32.83 -34.45 -68.70
N ILE A 585 -31.93 -35.43 -68.53
CA ILE A 585 -32.28 -36.73 -67.94
C ILE A 585 -32.81 -36.57 -66.52
N ARG A 586 -32.20 -35.71 -65.69
CA ARG A 586 -32.73 -35.45 -64.34
C ARG A 586 -34.15 -34.89 -64.38
N SER A 587 -34.45 -34.00 -65.33
CA SER A 587 -35.83 -33.50 -65.53
C SER A 587 -36.79 -34.65 -65.85
N ILE A 588 -36.38 -35.58 -66.72
CA ILE A 588 -37.18 -36.76 -67.07
C ILE A 588 -37.30 -37.73 -65.89
N MET A 589 -36.23 -37.93 -65.11
CA MET A 589 -36.25 -38.75 -63.88
C MET A 589 -37.14 -38.14 -62.78
N GLU A 590 -37.25 -36.81 -62.75
CA GLU A 590 -38.02 -36.03 -61.78
C GLU A 590 -39.50 -35.96 -62.18
N GLU A 591 -39.81 -35.77 -63.47
CA GLU A 591 -41.18 -35.81 -64.02
C GLU A 591 -41.77 -37.23 -64.00
N CYS A 592 -40.95 -38.25 -64.22
CA CYS A 592 -41.40 -39.65 -64.21
C CYS A 592 -41.21 -40.36 -62.86
N GLY A 593 -40.95 -39.67 -61.75
CA GLY A 593 -41.06 -40.26 -60.40
C GLY A 593 -40.19 -41.52 -60.13
N GLY A 594 -38.89 -41.34 -59.89
CA GLY A 594 -38.06 -42.38 -59.26
C GLY A 594 -37.50 -43.45 -60.20
N VAL A 595 -37.42 -43.12 -61.49
CA VAL A 595 -36.84 -43.99 -62.52
C VAL A 595 -35.37 -43.62 -62.75
N HIS A 596 -34.50 -44.63 -62.82
CA HIS A 596 -33.08 -44.55 -63.08
C HIS A 596 -32.77 -45.03 -64.50
N ILE A 597 -32.41 -44.09 -65.38
CA ILE A 597 -32.01 -44.37 -66.76
C ILE A 597 -30.48 -44.46 -66.81
N HIS A 598 -29.95 -45.60 -67.23
CA HIS A 598 -28.54 -45.93 -67.39
C HIS A 598 -28.17 -46.00 -68.87
N PHE A 599 -27.28 -45.12 -69.29
CA PHE A 599 -26.72 -45.11 -70.64
C PHE A 599 -25.42 -45.92 -70.66
N PRO A 600 -25.12 -46.62 -71.77
CA PRO A 600 -23.90 -47.41 -71.90
C PRO A 600 -22.67 -46.48 -71.92
N VAL A 601 -21.54 -47.00 -71.44
CA VAL A 601 -20.31 -46.23 -71.26
C VAL A 601 -19.74 -45.80 -72.63
N GLU A 602 -19.26 -44.55 -72.73
CA GLU A 602 -18.69 -44.00 -73.97
C GLU A 602 -17.58 -44.92 -74.51
N GLY A 603 -17.75 -45.42 -75.74
CA GLY A 603 -16.84 -46.35 -76.42
C GLY A 603 -17.35 -47.79 -76.57
N SER A 604 -18.48 -48.16 -75.95
CA SER A 604 -19.04 -49.53 -76.05
C SER A 604 -19.76 -49.84 -77.38
N GLY A 605 -20.03 -48.84 -78.22
CA GLY A 605 -20.77 -49.00 -79.49
C GLY A 605 -22.21 -49.50 -79.35
N SER A 606 -22.73 -49.60 -78.12
CA SER A 606 -24.08 -50.10 -77.86
C SER A 606 -25.10 -48.98 -77.87
N ASP A 607 -26.19 -49.19 -78.61
CA ASP A 607 -27.33 -48.27 -78.66
C ASP A 607 -28.36 -48.56 -77.54
N THR A 608 -28.07 -49.44 -76.57
CA THR A 608 -29.03 -49.86 -75.54
C THR A 608 -28.95 -49.03 -74.25
N VAL A 609 -30.08 -48.46 -73.85
CA VAL A 609 -30.28 -47.67 -72.63
C VAL A 609 -31.20 -48.43 -71.67
N VAL A 610 -30.77 -48.61 -70.43
CA VAL A 610 -31.49 -49.43 -69.43
C VAL A 610 -32.23 -48.53 -68.44
N ILE A 611 -33.51 -48.80 -68.18
CA ILE A 611 -34.38 -47.98 -67.34
C ILE A 611 -34.85 -48.83 -66.13
N ARG A 612 -34.47 -48.44 -64.91
CA ARG A 612 -34.78 -49.12 -63.65
C ARG A 612 -35.69 -48.27 -62.77
N GLY A 613 -36.82 -48.78 -62.30
CA GLY A 613 -37.73 -48.01 -61.45
C GLY A 613 -39.01 -48.77 -61.12
N PRO A 614 -40.00 -48.10 -60.48
CA PRO A 614 -41.34 -48.67 -60.33
C PRO A 614 -41.97 -48.88 -61.72
N SER A 615 -42.64 -50.03 -61.91
CA SER A 615 -43.05 -50.52 -63.23
C SER A 615 -43.95 -49.54 -64.02
N SER A 616 -44.77 -48.74 -63.34
CA SER A 616 -45.65 -47.73 -63.97
C SER A 616 -44.93 -46.54 -64.58
N ASP A 617 -43.72 -46.26 -64.08
CA ASP A 617 -43.00 -45.02 -64.35
C ASP A 617 -41.87 -45.24 -65.35
N VAL A 618 -41.30 -46.45 -65.37
CA VAL A 618 -40.35 -46.92 -66.38
C VAL A 618 -40.93 -46.80 -67.80
N GLU A 619 -42.23 -47.03 -67.95
CA GLU A 619 -42.92 -46.99 -69.25
C GLU A 619 -43.16 -45.55 -69.78
N LYS A 620 -43.38 -44.59 -68.88
CA LYS A 620 -43.51 -43.16 -69.22
C LYS A 620 -42.16 -42.56 -69.62
N ALA A 621 -41.10 -42.90 -68.88
CA ALA A 621 -39.74 -42.46 -69.15
C ALA A 621 -39.25 -42.92 -70.54
N LYS A 622 -39.59 -44.15 -70.94
CA LYS A 622 -39.31 -44.68 -72.28
C LYS A 622 -39.92 -43.84 -73.41
N LYS A 623 -41.15 -43.37 -73.25
CA LYS A 623 -41.88 -42.62 -74.29
C LYS A 623 -41.34 -41.18 -74.47
N GLN A 624 -41.00 -40.51 -73.37
CA GLN A 624 -40.43 -39.16 -73.42
C GLN A 624 -39.01 -39.13 -73.99
N LEU A 625 -38.20 -40.14 -73.69
CA LEU A 625 -36.83 -40.26 -74.21
C LEU A 625 -36.74 -40.36 -75.73
N LEU A 626 -37.70 -41.04 -76.36
CA LEU A 626 -37.76 -41.18 -77.81
C LEU A 626 -38.15 -39.86 -78.50
N HIS A 627 -39.08 -39.10 -77.92
CA HIS A 627 -39.57 -37.85 -78.52
C HIS A 627 -38.51 -36.74 -78.55
N LEU A 628 -37.70 -36.62 -77.49
CA LEU A 628 -36.64 -35.61 -77.40
C LEU A 628 -35.45 -35.87 -78.33
N ALA A 629 -35.31 -37.10 -78.84
CA ALA A 629 -34.25 -37.48 -79.76
C ALA A 629 -34.45 -36.88 -81.16
N GLU A 630 -35.70 -36.68 -81.60
CA GLU A 630 -36.04 -36.14 -82.93
C GLU A 630 -35.91 -34.61 -83.02
N GLU A 631 -36.20 -33.87 -81.95
CA GLU A 631 -36.28 -32.39 -81.99
C GLU A 631 -34.93 -31.68 -82.11
N LYS A 632 -33.83 -32.33 -81.69
CA LYS A 632 -32.50 -31.70 -81.52
C LYS A 632 -31.64 -31.64 -82.78
N GLN A 633 -32.10 -32.17 -83.92
CA GLN A 633 -31.26 -32.40 -85.09
C GLN A 633 -31.10 -31.18 -86.04
N THR A 634 -31.75 -30.03 -85.80
CA THR A 634 -31.93 -28.98 -86.84
C THR A 634 -31.39 -27.55 -86.57
N LYS A 635 -30.66 -27.22 -85.47
CA LYS A 635 -30.22 -25.81 -85.18
C LYS A 635 -28.85 -25.64 -84.46
N SER A 636 -27.71 -25.58 -85.17
CA SER A 636 -26.38 -25.24 -84.58
C SER A 636 -25.46 -24.39 -85.49
N PHE A 637 -24.84 -23.32 -84.95
CA PHE A 637 -23.89 -22.39 -85.63
C PHE A 637 -22.48 -22.47 -84.97
N THR A 638 -21.38 -22.18 -85.69
CA THR A 638 -19.98 -22.42 -85.22
C THR A 638 -18.98 -21.36 -85.72
N VAL A 639 -18.05 -20.90 -84.86
CA VAL A 639 -16.98 -19.91 -85.14
C VAL A 639 -15.66 -20.31 -84.46
N ASP A 640 -14.50 -20.02 -85.07
CA ASP A 640 -13.16 -20.36 -84.55
C ASP A 640 -12.32 -19.12 -84.17
N ILE A 641 -11.50 -19.23 -83.11
CA ILE A 641 -10.62 -18.17 -82.56
C ILE A 641 -9.19 -18.70 -82.42
N ARG A 642 -8.18 -17.88 -82.74
CA ARG A 642 -6.76 -18.23 -82.58
C ARG A 642 -6.18 -17.77 -81.23
N ALA A 643 -5.63 -18.70 -80.44
CA ALA A 643 -4.93 -18.42 -79.18
C ALA A 643 -3.74 -19.37 -78.97
N LYS A 644 -2.60 -18.85 -78.50
CA LYS A 644 -1.38 -19.66 -78.25
C LYS A 644 -1.65 -20.80 -77.26
N PRO A 645 -1.04 -21.99 -77.43
CA PRO A 645 -1.33 -23.17 -76.61
C PRO A 645 -0.97 -22.98 -75.12
N GLU A 646 0.02 -22.12 -74.84
CA GLU A 646 0.45 -21.76 -73.49
C GLU A 646 -0.67 -21.09 -72.67
N TYR A 647 -1.56 -20.35 -73.33
CA TYR A 647 -2.66 -19.64 -72.69
C TYR A 647 -3.89 -20.52 -72.46
N HIS A 648 -3.98 -21.68 -73.10
CA HIS A 648 -5.15 -22.58 -72.97
C HIS A 648 -5.37 -23.01 -71.52
N LYS A 649 -4.30 -23.33 -70.78
CA LYS A 649 -4.39 -23.67 -69.34
C LYS A 649 -4.93 -22.51 -68.50
N PHE A 650 -4.59 -21.27 -68.86
CA PHE A 650 -5.02 -20.06 -68.14
C PHE A 650 -6.43 -19.60 -68.53
N LEU A 651 -6.82 -19.75 -69.81
CA LEU A 651 -8.17 -19.47 -70.31
C LEU A 651 -9.21 -20.44 -69.72
N ILE A 652 -8.83 -21.70 -69.52
CA ILE A 652 -9.65 -22.69 -68.80
C ILE A 652 -9.73 -22.34 -67.30
N GLY A 653 -8.58 -22.02 -66.67
CA GLY A 653 -8.44 -21.68 -65.25
C GLY A 653 -8.45 -22.89 -64.29
N LYS A 654 -8.05 -22.71 -63.02
CA LYS A 654 -8.06 -23.79 -61.99
C LYS A 654 -9.48 -24.39 -61.87
N GLY A 655 -9.64 -25.64 -62.31
CA GLY A 655 -10.93 -26.34 -62.30
C GLY A 655 -11.94 -25.89 -63.37
N GLY A 656 -11.49 -25.19 -64.42
CA GLY A 656 -12.37 -24.74 -65.51
C GLY A 656 -13.25 -23.53 -65.15
N GLY A 657 -12.95 -22.81 -64.07
CA GLY A 657 -13.85 -21.78 -63.52
C GLY A 657 -14.07 -20.55 -64.40
N LYS A 658 -13.03 -20.08 -65.12
CA LYS A 658 -13.13 -18.90 -65.98
C LYS A 658 -13.91 -19.20 -67.25
N ILE A 659 -13.57 -20.30 -67.94
CA ILE A 659 -14.32 -20.73 -69.14
C ILE A 659 -15.75 -21.14 -68.81
N ARG A 660 -15.99 -21.67 -67.61
CA ARG A 660 -17.33 -21.99 -67.14
C ARG A 660 -18.17 -20.72 -66.92
N LYS A 661 -17.59 -19.62 -66.46
CA LYS A 661 -18.28 -18.32 -66.41
C LYS A 661 -18.64 -17.82 -67.80
N VAL A 662 -17.68 -17.79 -68.74
CA VAL A 662 -17.96 -17.37 -70.14
C VAL A 662 -19.06 -18.23 -70.76
N ARG A 663 -19.01 -19.56 -70.54
CA ARG A 663 -20.06 -20.49 -70.99
C ARG A 663 -21.40 -20.28 -70.29
N ASP A 664 -21.40 -19.99 -69.00
CA ASP A 664 -22.64 -19.81 -68.23
C ASP A 664 -23.29 -18.45 -68.56
N THR A 665 -22.51 -17.42 -68.91
CA THR A 665 -22.99 -16.10 -69.35
C THR A 665 -23.52 -16.14 -70.78
N THR A 666 -22.74 -16.66 -71.72
CA THR A 666 -23.06 -16.59 -73.17
C THR A 666 -23.87 -17.79 -73.66
N GLY A 667 -23.81 -18.93 -72.96
CA GLY A 667 -24.49 -20.16 -73.36
C GLY A 667 -23.85 -20.89 -74.56
N ALA A 668 -22.72 -20.42 -75.08
CA ALA A 668 -21.99 -21.05 -76.18
C ALA A 668 -21.02 -22.15 -75.70
N ARG A 669 -20.86 -23.22 -76.49
CA ARG A 669 -19.96 -24.35 -76.20
C ARG A 669 -18.58 -24.10 -76.80
N ILE A 670 -17.59 -23.91 -75.95
CA ILE A 670 -16.20 -23.66 -76.35
C ILE A 670 -15.40 -24.96 -76.29
N ILE A 671 -14.71 -25.31 -77.37
CA ILE A 671 -13.91 -26.52 -77.56
C ILE A 671 -12.46 -26.09 -77.77
N PHE A 672 -11.56 -26.63 -76.94
CA PHE A 672 -10.12 -26.43 -77.09
C PHE A 672 -9.53 -27.62 -77.87
N PRO A 673 -8.53 -27.39 -78.73
CA PRO A 673 -7.87 -28.44 -79.48
C PRO A 673 -7.09 -29.33 -78.51
N THR A 674 -7.06 -30.62 -78.81
CA THR A 674 -6.30 -31.60 -78.04
C THR A 674 -4.86 -31.70 -78.56
N ALA A 675 -3.95 -32.26 -77.78
CA ALA A 675 -2.52 -32.32 -78.12
C ALA A 675 -2.21 -33.13 -79.42
N GLU A 676 -3.18 -33.86 -79.95
CA GLU A 676 -3.08 -34.68 -81.16
C GLU A 676 -3.57 -33.95 -82.43
N ASP A 677 -4.19 -32.78 -82.30
CA ASP A 677 -4.70 -31.99 -83.42
C ASP A 677 -3.60 -31.18 -84.11
N LYS A 678 -3.67 -31.07 -85.45
CA LYS A 678 -2.67 -30.36 -86.27
C LYS A 678 -2.65 -28.84 -86.05
N ASP A 679 -3.78 -28.28 -85.60
CA ASP A 679 -3.96 -26.85 -85.38
C ASP A 679 -4.19 -26.55 -83.89
N GLN A 680 -3.11 -26.58 -83.10
CA GLN A 680 -3.15 -26.35 -81.64
C GLN A 680 -3.49 -24.91 -81.25
N ASP A 681 -3.62 -23.99 -82.21
CA ASP A 681 -3.94 -22.60 -81.93
C ASP A 681 -5.45 -22.30 -82.06
N LEU A 682 -6.27 -23.24 -82.55
CA LEU A 682 -7.68 -22.98 -82.88
C LEU A 682 -8.66 -23.44 -81.79
N ILE A 683 -9.40 -22.50 -81.21
CA ILE A 683 -10.48 -22.73 -80.26
C ILE A 683 -11.82 -22.58 -80.99
N THR A 684 -12.65 -23.61 -80.98
CA THR A 684 -13.96 -23.63 -81.68
C THR A 684 -15.11 -23.33 -80.74
N ILE A 685 -15.98 -22.39 -81.08
CA ILE A 685 -17.17 -22.00 -80.33
C ILE A 685 -18.43 -22.41 -81.11
N ILE A 686 -19.28 -23.25 -80.50
CA ILE A 686 -20.50 -23.81 -81.10
C ILE A 686 -21.72 -23.37 -80.28
N GLY A 687 -22.75 -22.81 -80.91
CA GLY A 687 -23.93 -22.35 -80.19
C GLY A 687 -24.98 -21.67 -81.06
N LYS A 688 -25.84 -20.85 -80.43
CA LYS A 688 -26.69 -19.89 -81.15
C LYS A 688 -25.83 -18.73 -81.67
N GLU A 689 -26.21 -18.12 -82.78
CA GLU A 689 -25.40 -17.08 -83.42
C GLU A 689 -25.04 -15.92 -82.47
N ASP A 690 -26.00 -15.41 -81.70
CA ASP A 690 -25.77 -14.29 -80.76
C ASP A 690 -24.83 -14.68 -79.61
N ALA A 691 -25.01 -15.88 -79.08
CA ALA A 691 -24.20 -16.46 -78.01
C ALA A 691 -22.73 -16.67 -78.42
N VAL A 692 -22.51 -17.08 -79.67
CA VAL A 692 -21.17 -17.33 -80.20
C VAL A 692 -20.39 -16.02 -80.38
N LYS A 693 -21.03 -14.95 -80.88
CA LYS A 693 -20.40 -13.64 -81.03
C LYS A 693 -20.03 -13.00 -79.68
N GLU A 694 -20.88 -13.14 -78.67
CA GLU A 694 -20.61 -12.63 -77.32
C GLU A 694 -19.47 -13.41 -76.64
N ALA A 695 -19.46 -14.74 -76.77
CA ALA A 695 -18.39 -15.60 -76.27
C ALA A 695 -17.03 -15.30 -76.91
N GLN A 696 -17.03 -14.98 -78.21
CA GLN A 696 -15.82 -14.60 -78.92
C GLN A 696 -15.19 -13.32 -78.33
N LYS A 697 -16.00 -12.29 -78.11
CA LYS A 697 -15.54 -11.01 -77.59
C LYS A 697 -14.97 -11.13 -76.16
N GLU A 698 -15.61 -11.91 -75.29
CA GLU A 698 -15.10 -12.17 -73.93
C GLU A 698 -13.78 -12.97 -73.94
N LEU A 699 -13.66 -13.96 -74.83
CA LEU A 699 -12.46 -14.79 -74.91
C LEU A 699 -11.25 -14.00 -75.42
N GLU A 700 -11.44 -13.14 -76.43
CA GLU A 700 -10.38 -12.26 -76.96
C GLU A 700 -9.87 -11.26 -75.90
N ALA A 701 -10.77 -10.67 -75.11
CA ALA A 701 -10.39 -9.78 -74.01
C ALA A 701 -9.60 -10.48 -72.89
N LEU A 702 -9.90 -11.76 -72.63
CA LEU A 702 -9.17 -12.57 -71.65
C LEU A 702 -7.76 -12.94 -72.13
N ILE A 703 -7.59 -13.13 -73.44
CA ILE A 703 -6.27 -13.38 -74.05
C ILE A 703 -5.38 -12.14 -73.92
N GLN A 704 -5.92 -10.94 -74.22
CA GLN A 704 -5.17 -9.68 -74.11
C GLN A 704 -4.70 -9.38 -72.67
N ASN A 705 -5.48 -9.76 -71.65
CA ASN A 705 -5.09 -9.56 -70.25
C ASN A 705 -3.97 -10.51 -69.78
N LEU A 706 -3.82 -11.68 -70.41
CA LEU A 706 -2.78 -12.64 -70.05
C LEU A 706 -1.41 -12.28 -70.63
N ASP A 707 -1.37 -11.51 -71.73
CA ASP A 707 -0.13 -10.95 -72.28
C ASP A 707 0.53 -9.90 -71.34
N ASN A 708 -0.21 -9.36 -70.34
CA ASN A 708 0.28 -8.34 -69.41
C ASN A 708 0.94 -8.88 -68.12
N VAL A 709 1.00 -10.21 -67.93
CA VAL A 709 1.64 -10.85 -66.76
C VAL A 709 3.11 -11.13 -67.06
N VAL A 710 4.00 -10.49 -66.31
CA VAL A 710 5.45 -10.63 -66.47
C VAL A 710 6.01 -11.44 -65.30
N GLU A 711 6.90 -12.38 -65.60
CA GLU A 711 7.74 -13.06 -64.60
C GLU A 711 9.08 -12.35 -64.56
N ASP A 712 9.44 -11.86 -63.38
CA ASP A 712 10.69 -11.14 -63.18
C ASP A 712 11.46 -11.69 -61.97
N TYR A 713 12.78 -11.49 -61.96
CA TYR A 713 13.68 -12.09 -60.97
C TYR A 713 14.47 -11.02 -60.22
N MET A 714 14.62 -11.16 -58.91
CA MET A 714 15.55 -10.34 -58.13
C MET A 714 16.56 -11.21 -57.40
N LEU A 715 17.74 -10.67 -57.12
CA LEU A 715 18.75 -11.31 -56.30
C LEU A 715 18.64 -10.76 -54.89
N VAL A 716 18.43 -11.65 -53.92
CA VAL A 716 18.42 -11.32 -52.49
C VAL A 716 19.42 -12.24 -51.81
N ASP A 717 20.37 -11.68 -51.06
CA ASP A 717 21.36 -12.49 -50.34
C ASP A 717 20.64 -13.45 -49.35
N PRO A 718 21.01 -14.75 -49.33
CA PRO A 718 20.48 -15.75 -48.39
C PRO A 718 20.44 -15.32 -46.91
N LYS A 719 21.32 -14.39 -46.49
CA LYS A 719 21.33 -13.83 -45.12
C LYS A 719 20.00 -13.14 -44.76
N HIS A 720 19.33 -12.50 -45.72
CA HIS A 720 18.08 -11.77 -45.50
C HIS A 720 16.83 -12.63 -45.72
N HIS A 721 16.95 -13.83 -46.32
CA HIS A 721 15.81 -14.72 -46.59
C HIS A 721 15.03 -15.10 -45.33
N ARG A 722 15.75 -15.24 -44.21
CA ARG A 722 15.15 -15.59 -42.92
C ARG A 722 14.15 -14.53 -42.44
N HIS A 723 14.40 -13.25 -42.73
CA HIS A 723 13.52 -12.15 -42.33
C HIS A 723 12.16 -12.22 -43.03
N PHE A 724 12.15 -12.52 -44.34
CA PHE A 724 10.92 -12.56 -45.14
C PHE A 724 10.06 -13.82 -44.92
N VAL A 725 10.66 -14.95 -44.50
CA VAL A 725 9.96 -16.24 -44.35
C VAL A 725 9.46 -16.51 -42.91
N ILE A 726 10.02 -15.83 -41.89
CA ILE A 726 9.60 -15.96 -40.49
C ILE A 726 8.13 -15.51 -40.28
N ARG A 727 7.48 -15.99 -39.19
CA ARG A 727 6.08 -15.68 -38.81
C ARG A 727 5.05 -16.00 -39.92
N ARG A 728 5.21 -17.16 -40.59
CA ARG A 728 4.35 -17.59 -41.73
C ARG A 728 4.35 -16.58 -42.90
N GLY A 729 5.50 -15.98 -43.19
CA GLY A 729 5.66 -15.03 -44.30
C GLY A 729 4.80 -13.78 -44.15
N GLN A 730 4.73 -13.19 -42.94
CA GLN A 730 3.91 -12.02 -42.66
C GLN A 730 4.23 -10.86 -43.62
N VAL A 731 5.52 -10.53 -43.75
CA VAL A 731 6.01 -9.46 -44.65
C VAL A 731 5.64 -9.75 -46.11
N LEU A 732 5.73 -11.01 -46.55
CA LEU A 732 5.35 -11.41 -47.91
C LEU A 732 3.85 -11.29 -48.17
N ARG A 733 3.03 -11.50 -47.14
CA ARG A 733 1.59 -11.33 -47.24
C ARG A 733 1.21 -9.86 -47.30
N GLU A 734 1.85 -9.02 -46.49
CA GLU A 734 1.66 -7.56 -46.51
C GLU A 734 2.00 -6.99 -47.90
N ILE A 735 3.14 -7.39 -48.48
CA ILE A 735 3.53 -6.98 -49.84
C ILE A 735 2.55 -7.53 -50.90
N ALA A 736 2.11 -8.79 -50.77
CA ALA A 736 1.14 -9.35 -51.71
C ALA A 736 -0.25 -8.71 -51.61
N GLU A 737 -0.66 -8.25 -50.42
CA GLU A 737 -1.96 -7.59 -50.18
C GLU A 737 -1.92 -6.13 -50.63
N GLU A 738 -0.82 -5.42 -50.38
CA GLU A 738 -0.63 -4.01 -50.75
C GLU A 738 -0.44 -3.82 -52.26
N TYR A 739 0.25 -4.74 -52.95
CA TYR A 739 0.60 -4.63 -54.37
C TYR A 739 -0.16 -5.62 -55.28
N GLY A 740 -1.46 -5.83 -55.05
CA GLY A 740 -2.36 -6.44 -56.03
C GLY A 740 -2.16 -7.94 -56.28
N GLY A 741 -1.67 -8.69 -55.30
CA GLY A 741 -1.57 -10.15 -55.35
C GLY A 741 -0.31 -10.69 -56.02
N VAL A 742 0.77 -9.90 -56.10
CA VAL A 742 2.07 -10.34 -56.61
C VAL A 742 2.56 -11.55 -55.81
N MET A 743 2.89 -12.63 -56.52
CA MET A 743 3.39 -13.85 -55.90
C MET A 743 4.91 -13.78 -55.82
N VAL A 744 5.42 -13.57 -54.61
CA VAL A 744 6.85 -13.58 -54.30
C VAL A 744 7.23 -14.97 -53.80
N SER A 745 8.11 -15.67 -54.52
CA SER A 745 8.55 -17.01 -54.15
C SER A 745 10.05 -17.04 -53.86
N PHE A 746 10.39 -17.37 -52.63
CA PHE A 746 11.76 -17.65 -52.20
C PHE A 746 12.11 -19.14 -52.44
N PRO A 747 13.37 -19.46 -52.77
CA PRO A 747 13.81 -20.85 -52.88
C PRO A 747 13.65 -21.60 -51.55
N ARG A 748 13.36 -22.91 -51.60
CA ARG A 748 13.10 -23.71 -50.39
C ARG A 748 14.37 -23.83 -49.54
N SER A 749 14.19 -23.83 -48.21
CA SER A 749 15.26 -24.03 -47.24
C SER A 749 16.04 -25.32 -47.54
N GLY A 750 17.26 -25.16 -48.05
CA GLY A 750 18.13 -26.26 -48.50
C GLY A 750 18.77 -26.04 -49.88
N THR A 751 18.22 -25.13 -50.70
CA THR A 751 18.84 -24.73 -51.98
C THR A 751 19.56 -23.39 -51.79
N GLN A 752 20.89 -23.35 -51.95
CA GLN A 752 21.72 -22.13 -51.91
C GLN A 752 21.52 -21.32 -53.20
N SER A 753 20.33 -20.74 -53.37
CA SER A 753 20.02 -19.85 -54.50
C SER A 753 19.61 -18.50 -53.93
N ASP A 754 20.19 -17.44 -54.46
CA ASP A 754 19.91 -16.02 -54.20
C ASP A 754 18.74 -15.47 -55.04
N LYS A 755 18.23 -16.29 -55.98
CA LYS A 755 17.21 -15.89 -56.94
C LYS A 755 15.79 -16.00 -56.36
N VAL A 756 15.13 -14.86 -56.20
CA VAL A 756 13.72 -14.72 -55.80
C VAL A 756 12.87 -14.43 -57.04
N THR A 757 11.76 -15.15 -57.20
CA THR A 757 10.86 -14.98 -58.36
C THR A 757 9.64 -14.15 -57.99
N LEU A 758 9.30 -13.19 -58.85
CA LEU A 758 8.15 -12.31 -58.74
C LEU A 758 7.23 -12.55 -59.93
N LYS A 759 5.95 -12.86 -59.67
CA LYS A 759 4.95 -13.06 -60.74
C LYS A 759 3.74 -12.17 -60.51
N GLY A 760 3.39 -11.36 -61.51
CA GLY A 760 2.25 -10.45 -61.45
C GLY A 760 2.16 -9.53 -62.66
N ALA A 761 1.27 -8.54 -62.60
CA ALA A 761 1.25 -7.47 -63.59
C ALA A 761 2.56 -6.66 -63.52
N LYS A 762 3.08 -6.22 -64.67
CA LYS A 762 4.39 -5.55 -64.76
C LYS A 762 4.56 -4.40 -63.76
N GLU A 763 3.55 -3.52 -63.66
CA GLU A 763 3.55 -2.38 -62.74
C GLU A 763 3.61 -2.80 -61.27
N CYS A 764 2.88 -3.86 -60.90
CA CYS A 764 2.86 -4.37 -59.53
C CYS A 764 4.15 -5.13 -59.17
N VAL A 765 4.76 -5.83 -60.13
CA VAL A 765 6.02 -6.57 -59.95
C VAL A 765 7.18 -5.59 -59.73
N GLU A 766 7.24 -4.49 -60.48
CA GLU A 766 8.23 -3.44 -60.28
C GLU A 766 8.06 -2.74 -58.91
N ALA A 767 6.83 -2.46 -58.50
CA ALA A 767 6.54 -1.89 -57.18
C ALA A 767 6.92 -2.85 -56.02
N ALA A 768 6.56 -4.13 -56.13
CA ALA A 768 6.92 -5.15 -55.15
C ALA A 768 8.44 -5.38 -55.09
N ARG A 769 9.13 -5.31 -56.24
CA ARG A 769 10.60 -5.35 -56.30
C ARG A 769 11.23 -4.21 -55.51
N LYS A 770 10.81 -2.98 -55.81
CA LYS A 770 11.32 -1.80 -55.14
C LYS A 770 11.10 -1.88 -53.63
N ARG A 771 9.90 -2.33 -53.21
CA ARG A 771 9.57 -2.48 -51.79
C ARG A 771 10.43 -3.51 -51.07
N ILE A 772 10.70 -4.66 -51.70
CA ILE A 772 11.58 -5.68 -51.13
C ILE A 772 13.02 -5.18 -51.05
N GLN A 773 13.48 -4.43 -52.06
CA GLN A 773 14.81 -3.82 -52.07
C GLN A 773 14.96 -2.78 -50.95
N GLU A 774 13.97 -1.90 -50.74
CA GLU A 774 13.96 -0.95 -49.62
C GLU A 774 14.05 -1.67 -48.26
N ILE A 775 13.36 -2.80 -48.08
CA ILE A 775 13.43 -3.59 -46.84
C ILE A 775 14.82 -4.22 -46.65
N ILE A 776 15.50 -4.61 -47.73
CA ILE A 776 16.86 -5.15 -47.66
C ILE A 776 17.86 -4.05 -47.33
N GLU A 777 17.78 -2.89 -48.00
CA GLU A 777 18.60 -1.71 -47.69
C GLU A 777 18.42 -1.29 -46.23
N ASP A 778 17.20 -1.40 -45.70
CA ASP A 778 16.89 -1.16 -44.29
C ASP A 778 17.52 -2.16 -43.33
N LEU A 779 17.63 -3.43 -43.74
CA LEU A 779 18.26 -4.50 -42.97
C LEU A 779 19.79 -4.38 -43.00
N GLU A 780 20.36 -3.92 -44.13
CA GLU A 780 21.80 -3.67 -44.28
C GLU A 780 22.23 -2.39 -43.55
N ALA A 781 21.37 -1.38 -43.46
CA ALA A 781 21.61 -0.16 -42.71
C ALA A 781 21.37 -0.28 -41.19
N GLN A 782 21.10 -1.50 -40.68
CA GLN A 782 20.97 -1.72 -39.25
C GLN A 782 22.33 -1.67 -38.57
N VAL A 783 22.44 -0.79 -37.57
CA VAL A 783 23.61 -0.68 -36.70
C VAL A 783 23.22 -1.05 -35.28
N THR A 784 24.19 -1.54 -34.53
CA THR A 784 24.09 -1.75 -33.08
C THR A 784 24.79 -0.62 -32.36
N ILE A 785 24.06 0.17 -31.59
CA ILE A 785 24.58 1.25 -30.76
C ILE A 785 24.54 0.81 -29.30
N GLU A 786 25.64 1.05 -28.59
CA GLU A 786 25.75 0.82 -27.16
C GLU A 786 25.30 2.06 -26.37
N CYS A 787 24.44 1.84 -25.38
CA CYS A 787 23.95 2.84 -24.45
C CYS A 787 24.37 2.44 -23.03
N ALA A 788 25.27 3.22 -22.43
CA ALA A 788 25.80 2.96 -21.10
C ALA A 788 24.90 3.60 -20.04
N ILE A 789 24.05 2.78 -19.39
CA ILE A 789 23.21 3.20 -18.27
C ILE A 789 23.59 2.35 -17.06
N PRO A 790 23.94 2.95 -15.91
CA PRO A 790 24.25 2.21 -14.70
C PRO A 790 23.15 1.21 -14.32
N GLN A 791 23.53 -0.02 -13.96
CA GLN A 791 22.59 -1.11 -13.62
C GLN A 791 21.56 -0.72 -12.55
N LYS A 792 21.93 0.16 -11.61
CA LYS A 792 21.03 0.71 -10.58
C LYS A 792 19.78 1.39 -11.15
N PHE A 793 19.86 1.95 -12.36
CA PHE A 793 18.78 2.67 -13.02
C PHE A 793 17.99 1.82 -14.03
N HIS A 794 18.46 0.61 -14.39
CA HIS A 794 17.78 -0.26 -15.37
C HIS A 794 16.33 -0.54 -15.00
N ARG A 795 16.03 -0.76 -13.72
CA ARG A 795 14.66 -1.00 -13.23
C ARG A 795 13.76 0.23 -13.39
N SER A 796 14.31 1.42 -13.20
CA SER A 796 13.58 2.70 -13.32
C SER A 796 13.31 3.03 -14.78
N VAL A 797 14.32 2.87 -15.65
CA VAL A 797 14.22 3.09 -17.11
C VAL A 797 13.24 2.08 -17.75
N MET A 798 13.20 0.84 -17.27
CA MET A 798 12.28 -0.19 -17.75
C MET A 798 10.81 0.09 -17.43
N GLY A 799 10.53 0.69 -16.27
CA GLY A 799 9.16 0.92 -15.81
C GLY A 799 8.40 -0.38 -15.50
N PRO A 800 7.13 -0.28 -15.05
CA PRO A 800 6.34 -1.44 -14.67
C PRO A 800 6.15 -2.40 -15.87
N LYS A 801 6.66 -3.63 -15.74
CA LYS A 801 6.61 -4.68 -16.79
C LYS A 801 7.29 -4.30 -18.12
N GLY A 802 8.22 -3.34 -18.12
CA GLY A 802 8.90 -2.94 -19.35
C GLY A 802 8.08 -2.05 -20.28
N SER A 803 6.98 -1.46 -19.81
CA SER A 803 6.06 -0.66 -20.63
C SER A 803 6.76 0.49 -21.36
N ARG A 804 7.69 1.17 -20.68
CA ARG A 804 8.40 2.34 -21.20
C ARG A 804 9.38 1.97 -22.30
N ILE A 805 10.12 0.88 -22.13
CA ILE A 805 11.00 0.34 -23.18
C ILE A 805 10.19 -0.20 -24.36
N GLN A 806 9.07 -0.89 -24.10
CA GLN A 806 8.19 -1.37 -25.17
C GLN A 806 7.63 -0.21 -25.99
N GLN A 807 7.35 0.93 -25.36
CA GLN A 807 6.93 2.14 -26.05
C GLN A 807 8.07 2.72 -26.91
N ILE A 808 9.28 2.91 -26.36
CA ILE A 808 10.46 3.38 -27.14
C ILE A 808 10.77 2.43 -28.30
N THR A 809 10.70 1.11 -28.07
CA THR A 809 10.89 0.07 -29.10
C THR A 809 9.89 0.23 -30.24
N ARG A 810 8.62 0.56 -29.94
CA ARG A 810 7.56 0.78 -30.95
C ARG A 810 7.71 2.12 -31.65
N ASP A 811 7.92 3.19 -30.90
CA ASP A 811 7.96 4.56 -31.40
C ASP A 811 9.15 4.79 -32.34
N TYR A 812 10.31 4.25 -31.98
CA TYR A 812 11.53 4.35 -32.79
C TYR A 812 11.79 3.12 -33.66
N ASN A 813 10.96 2.07 -33.58
CA ASN A 813 11.11 0.83 -34.34
C ASN A 813 12.55 0.25 -34.24
N VAL A 814 13.07 0.17 -33.01
CA VAL A 814 14.39 -0.36 -32.67
C VAL A 814 14.25 -1.54 -31.71
N GLN A 815 15.22 -2.43 -31.71
CA GLN A 815 15.26 -3.54 -30.77
C GLN A 815 16.27 -3.24 -29.65
N ILE A 816 15.78 -3.19 -28.41
CA ILE A 816 16.59 -2.86 -27.22
C ILE A 816 16.81 -4.15 -26.41
N LYS A 817 18.07 -4.50 -26.18
CA LYS A 817 18.49 -5.68 -25.42
C LYS A 817 19.31 -5.25 -24.19
N PHE A 818 18.83 -5.64 -23.01
CA PHE A 818 19.54 -5.43 -21.75
C PHE A 818 20.52 -6.57 -21.49
N PRO A 819 21.65 -6.30 -20.80
CA PRO A 819 22.60 -7.33 -20.41
C PRO A 819 21.99 -8.26 -19.37
N ASP A 820 22.28 -9.56 -19.46
CA ASP A 820 21.81 -10.55 -18.49
C ASP A 820 22.43 -10.29 -17.11
N LYS A 821 21.62 -10.41 -16.06
CA LYS A 821 22.06 -10.21 -14.68
C LYS A 821 22.85 -11.45 -14.25
N GLU A 822 24.15 -11.31 -13.98
CA GLU A 822 24.93 -12.38 -13.35
C GLU A 822 24.30 -12.77 -12.01
N GLU A 823 23.79 -14.00 -11.92
CA GLU A 823 23.51 -14.68 -10.66
C GLU A 823 24.78 -15.36 -10.15
N ASN A 824 25.03 -15.22 -8.84
CA ASN A 824 26.14 -15.82 -8.09
C ASN A 824 26.53 -17.24 -8.55
N PRO A 825 27.83 -17.53 -8.76
CA PRO A 825 28.29 -18.90 -8.94
C PRO A 825 28.67 -19.51 -7.58
N VAL A 826 27.90 -20.51 -7.15
CA VAL A 826 28.34 -21.51 -6.17
C VAL A 826 28.26 -22.87 -6.85
N HIS A 827 29.43 -23.51 -6.93
CA HIS A 827 29.68 -24.92 -7.30
C HIS A 827 29.36 -25.36 -8.74
N SER A 828 30.38 -25.61 -9.54
CA SER A 828 30.89 -26.97 -9.82
C SER A 828 32.01 -26.93 -10.87
N ALA A 829 32.79 -28.00 -10.89
CA ALA A 829 34.17 -28.05 -11.32
C ALA A 829 34.38 -28.39 -12.81
N GLU A 830 35.58 -27.99 -13.24
CA GLU A 830 36.44 -28.48 -14.33
C GLU A 830 36.29 -27.96 -15.78
N PRO A 831 37.46 -27.77 -16.46
CA PRO A 831 37.56 -27.00 -17.69
C PRO A 831 37.75 -27.89 -18.93
N ALA A 832 37.28 -27.42 -20.09
CA ALA A 832 37.66 -27.98 -21.39
C ALA A 832 38.07 -26.87 -22.35
N VAL A 833 39.39 -26.77 -22.51
CA VAL A 833 40.21 -26.52 -23.71
C VAL A 833 39.69 -25.58 -24.82
N GLN A 834 40.54 -24.58 -25.05
CA GLN A 834 40.76 -23.69 -26.21
C GLN A 834 40.40 -24.20 -27.61
N GLU A 835 39.98 -23.27 -28.48
CA GLU A 835 40.62 -23.13 -29.79
C GLU A 835 40.66 -21.66 -30.27
N ASN A 836 41.76 -21.34 -30.95
CA ASN A 836 42.37 -20.02 -31.21
C ASN A 836 41.71 -19.17 -32.31
N GLY A 837 42.06 -17.88 -32.30
CA GLY A 837 42.00 -17.00 -33.48
C GLY A 837 42.46 -15.56 -33.20
N ASP A 838 43.76 -15.33 -33.25
CA ASP A 838 44.50 -14.05 -33.17
C ASP A 838 43.96 -12.92 -34.07
N ASP A 839 44.05 -11.64 -33.66
CA ASP A 839 45.21 -10.78 -33.98
C ASP A 839 45.08 -9.36 -33.38
N ALA A 840 46.23 -8.71 -33.29
CA ALA A 840 46.68 -7.66 -32.40
C ALA A 840 46.17 -6.22 -32.64
N GLY A 841 46.40 -5.38 -31.62
CA GLY A 841 46.38 -3.92 -31.72
C GLY A 841 46.73 -3.25 -30.38
N GLU A 842 47.98 -2.82 -30.24
CA GLU A 842 48.58 -2.18 -29.07
C GLU A 842 47.90 -0.87 -28.61
N GLY A 843 47.94 -0.65 -27.29
CA GLY A 843 48.38 0.62 -26.71
C GLY A 843 47.44 1.82 -26.77
N ARG A 844 46.69 2.04 -25.68
CA ARG A 844 46.47 3.39 -25.10
C ARG A 844 46.01 3.25 -23.66
N GLU A 845 46.75 3.89 -22.75
CA GLU A 845 46.24 4.25 -21.43
C GLU A 845 44.96 5.08 -21.59
N ALA A 846 43.87 4.70 -20.91
CA ALA A 846 42.68 5.54 -20.79
C ALA A 846 41.89 5.22 -19.50
N ASP A 847 42.01 6.16 -18.57
CA ASP A 847 40.95 6.77 -17.74
C ASP A 847 40.16 5.94 -16.70
N PRO A 848 39.99 6.43 -15.45
CA PRO A 848 39.10 5.85 -14.45
C PRO A 848 37.64 6.21 -14.80
N GLY A 849 37.06 5.53 -15.80
CA GLY A 849 35.71 5.86 -16.27
C GLY A 849 34.98 4.86 -17.17
N SER A 850 35.57 3.70 -17.55
CA SER A 850 34.86 2.80 -18.49
C SER A 850 33.70 2.06 -17.79
N PRO A 851 32.45 2.13 -18.30
CA PRO A 851 31.30 1.44 -17.75
C PRO A 851 31.48 -0.08 -17.79
N ARG A 852 30.95 -0.80 -16.79
CA ARG A 852 31.08 -2.26 -16.70
C ARG A 852 30.23 -2.90 -17.79
N ARG A 853 30.54 -4.13 -18.21
CA ARG A 853 29.71 -4.88 -19.20
C ARG A 853 28.24 -5.02 -18.76
N CYS A 854 27.96 -4.97 -17.46
CA CYS A 854 26.60 -4.99 -16.92
C CYS A 854 25.83 -3.66 -17.03
N ASP A 855 26.49 -2.56 -17.44
CA ASP A 855 25.88 -1.24 -17.63
C ASP A 855 25.55 -0.96 -19.11
N ILE A 856 25.93 -1.85 -20.04
CA ILE A 856 25.80 -1.64 -21.48
C ILE A 856 24.50 -2.24 -22.01
N ILE A 857 23.60 -1.39 -22.48
CA ILE A 857 22.35 -1.75 -23.18
C ILE A 857 22.63 -1.68 -24.69
N ILE A 858 22.24 -2.72 -25.42
CA ILE A 858 22.44 -2.80 -26.88
C ILE A 858 21.15 -2.39 -27.59
N ILE A 859 21.24 -1.40 -28.47
CA ILE A 859 20.12 -0.92 -29.29
C ILE A 859 20.44 -1.25 -30.75
N SER A 860 19.60 -2.03 -31.43
CA SER A 860 19.79 -2.42 -32.82
C SER A 860 18.66 -1.91 -33.71
N GLY A 861 19.00 -1.30 -34.84
CA GLY A 861 18.05 -0.68 -35.78
C GLY A 861 18.75 0.31 -36.72
N ARG A 862 18.00 1.16 -37.42
CA ARG A 862 18.61 2.19 -38.27
C ARG A 862 19.36 3.22 -37.41
N LYS A 863 20.53 3.67 -37.87
CA LYS A 863 21.42 4.59 -37.12
C LYS A 863 20.70 5.79 -36.52
N GLU A 864 19.97 6.56 -37.33
CA GLU A 864 19.22 7.75 -36.87
C GLU A 864 18.19 7.42 -35.78
N LYS A 865 17.49 6.28 -35.92
CA LYS A 865 16.48 5.83 -34.96
C LYS A 865 17.10 5.26 -33.69
N CYS A 866 18.26 4.62 -33.79
CA CYS A 866 19.03 4.13 -32.65
C CYS A 866 19.62 5.28 -31.84
N GLU A 867 20.08 6.35 -32.48
CA GLU A 867 20.54 7.57 -31.80
C GLU A 867 19.38 8.26 -31.06
N ALA A 868 18.23 8.42 -31.72
CA ALA A 868 17.03 8.97 -31.07
C ALA A 868 16.52 8.08 -29.91
N ALA A 869 16.56 6.75 -30.07
CA ALA A 869 16.20 5.82 -29.00
C ALA A 869 17.22 5.82 -27.85
N LYS A 870 18.51 6.04 -28.14
CA LYS A 870 19.58 6.19 -27.15
C LYS A 870 19.35 7.45 -26.31
N GLU A 871 19.14 8.59 -26.97
CA GLU A 871 18.82 9.86 -26.30
C GLU A 871 17.54 9.73 -25.45
N ALA A 872 16.51 9.08 -25.98
CA ALA A 872 15.28 8.80 -25.26
C ALA A 872 15.50 7.88 -24.05
N LEU A 873 16.46 6.94 -24.07
CA LEU A 873 16.80 6.09 -22.93
C LEU A 873 17.64 6.83 -21.88
N GLU A 874 18.58 7.67 -22.31
CA GLU A 874 19.41 8.51 -21.44
C GLU A 874 18.57 9.55 -20.69
N ALA A 875 17.56 10.14 -21.35
CA ALA A 875 16.62 11.08 -20.74
C ALA A 875 15.73 10.45 -19.64
N LEU A 876 15.67 9.12 -19.57
CA LEU A 876 14.90 8.39 -18.54
C LEU A 876 15.71 8.06 -17.29
N VAL A 877 17.01 8.36 -17.29
CA VAL A 877 17.87 8.16 -16.13
C VAL A 877 17.54 9.25 -15.11
N PRO A 878 17.11 8.90 -13.89
CA PRO A 878 16.81 9.89 -12.86
C PRO A 878 18.08 10.65 -12.46
N VAL A 879 18.01 11.97 -12.45
CA VAL A 879 19.07 12.86 -11.96
C VAL A 879 18.72 13.29 -10.53
N THR A 880 19.72 13.63 -9.73
CA THR A 880 19.52 14.19 -8.39
C THR A 880 20.00 15.64 -8.38
N ILE A 881 19.19 16.57 -7.88
CA ILE A 881 19.52 17.98 -7.70
C ILE A 881 19.37 18.33 -6.21
N GLU A 882 20.30 19.12 -5.70
CA GLU A 882 20.28 19.64 -4.34
C GLU A 882 19.65 21.04 -4.31
N VAL A 883 18.79 21.27 -3.32
CA VAL A 883 18.10 22.55 -3.09
C VAL A 883 18.34 23.00 -1.67
N GLU A 884 18.82 24.25 -1.54
CA GLU A 884 19.02 24.89 -0.24
C GLU A 884 17.69 25.35 0.35
N VAL A 885 17.39 24.85 1.55
CA VAL A 885 16.19 25.11 2.32
C VAL A 885 16.58 25.15 3.80
N PRO A 886 16.36 26.26 4.52
CA PRO A 886 16.68 26.37 5.93
C PRO A 886 16.07 25.24 6.77
N PHE A 887 16.87 24.64 7.64
CA PHE A 887 16.48 23.51 8.50
C PHE A 887 15.19 23.74 9.28
N ASP A 888 14.97 24.97 9.78
CA ASP A 888 13.78 25.35 10.54
C ASP A 888 12.48 25.17 9.74
N LEU A 889 12.57 25.27 8.41
CA LEU A 889 11.45 25.14 7.50
C LEU A 889 11.20 23.68 7.06
N HIS A 890 12.14 22.76 7.29
CA HIS A 890 12.00 21.36 6.90
C HIS A 890 10.75 20.73 7.51
N ARG A 891 10.47 21.02 8.79
CA ARG A 891 9.28 20.50 9.48
C ARG A 891 7.98 20.93 8.80
N TYR A 892 7.93 22.15 8.30
CA TYR A 892 6.75 22.74 7.67
C TYR A 892 6.58 22.24 6.23
N ILE A 893 7.69 22.00 5.52
CA ILE A 893 7.70 21.43 4.18
C ILE A 893 7.29 19.95 4.20
N ILE A 894 7.79 19.16 5.17
CA ILE A 894 7.36 17.78 5.41
C ILE A 894 5.84 17.71 5.67
N GLY A 895 5.34 18.65 6.48
CA GLY A 895 3.93 18.70 6.89
C GLY A 895 3.52 17.57 7.84
N GLN A 896 2.28 17.59 8.32
CA GLN A 896 1.81 16.58 9.28
C GLN A 896 1.91 15.17 8.67
N LYS A 897 2.69 14.28 9.31
CA LYS A 897 2.95 12.89 8.88
C LYS A 897 3.56 12.75 7.47
N GLY A 898 4.30 13.75 7.00
CA GLY A 898 4.90 13.73 5.65
C GLY A 898 3.92 14.05 4.52
N SER A 899 2.76 14.63 4.82
CA SER A 899 1.74 14.93 3.82
C SER A 899 2.14 16.03 2.82
N GLY A 900 2.94 17.01 3.23
CA GLY A 900 3.40 18.10 2.35
C GLY A 900 4.34 17.58 1.28
N ILE A 901 5.38 16.85 1.70
CA ILE A 901 6.33 16.23 0.77
C ILE A 901 5.69 15.16 -0.10
N ARG A 902 4.81 14.30 0.44
CA ARG A 902 4.12 13.30 -0.39
C ARG A 902 3.27 13.94 -1.49
N LYS A 903 2.56 15.02 -1.18
CA LYS A 903 1.81 15.78 -2.19
C LYS A 903 2.75 16.31 -3.28
N MET A 904 3.88 16.92 -2.91
CA MET A 904 4.86 17.39 -3.91
C MET A 904 5.52 16.24 -4.70
N MET A 905 5.82 15.11 -4.06
CA MET A 905 6.36 13.93 -4.73
C MET A 905 5.38 13.38 -5.78
N ASP A 906 4.09 13.31 -5.43
CA ASP A 906 3.04 12.81 -6.32
C ASP A 906 2.70 13.82 -7.43
N GLU A 907 2.64 15.12 -7.11
CA GLU A 907 2.29 16.19 -8.05
C GLU A 907 3.37 16.41 -9.11
N PHE A 908 4.63 16.41 -8.70
CA PHE A 908 5.75 16.63 -9.62
C PHE A 908 6.38 15.33 -10.14
N GLU A 909 5.90 14.16 -9.69
CA GLU A 909 6.46 12.84 -10.01
C GLU A 909 7.98 12.76 -9.74
N VAL A 910 8.41 13.23 -8.57
CA VAL A 910 9.82 13.22 -8.12
C VAL A 910 9.93 12.61 -6.72
N ASN A 911 11.13 12.17 -6.35
CA ASN A 911 11.44 11.71 -5.01
C ASN A 911 12.24 12.77 -4.25
N ILE A 912 11.66 13.36 -3.20
CA ILE A 912 12.29 14.40 -2.38
C ILE A 912 12.83 13.78 -1.09
N HIS A 913 14.16 13.70 -0.95
CA HIS A 913 14.82 13.20 0.24
C HIS A 913 15.23 14.36 1.15
N VAL A 914 14.58 14.45 2.31
CA VAL A 914 14.93 15.41 3.37
C VAL A 914 15.86 14.75 4.37
N PRO A 915 17.03 15.35 4.70
CA PRO A 915 17.95 14.82 5.69
C PRO A 915 17.30 14.58 7.05
N ALA A 916 17.85 13.64 7.82
CA ALA A 916 17.38 13.40 9.19
C ALA A 916 17.62 14.63 10.09
N PRO A 917 16.76 14.89 11.10
CA PRO A 917 16.88 16.06 11.98
C PRO A 917 18.23 16.17 12.70
N GLU A 918 18.90 15.05 12.90
CA GLU A 918 20.20 14.94 13.57
C GLU A 918 21.35 15.56 12.75
N LEU A 919 21.20 15.66 11.43
CA LEU A 919 22.23 16.17 10.52
C LEU A 919 22.21 17.70 10.40
N GLN A 920 21.13 18.37 10.83
CA GLN A 920 20.94 19.84 10.74
C GLN A 920 21.38 20.44 9.40
N SER A 921 21.10 19.72 8.31
CA SER A 921 21.52 20.12 6.96
C SER A 921 20.45 20.99 6.33
N ASP A 922 20.86 22.08 5.70
CA ASP A 922 19.99 22.96 4.92
C ASP A 922 19.77 22.44 3.48
N VAL A 923 20.16 21.22 3.17
CA VAL A 923 20.15 20.70 1.79
C VAL A 923 19.11 19.59 1.63
N ILE A 924 18.13 19.79 0.75
CA ILE A 924 17.15 18.78 0.35
C ILE A 924 17.53 18.23 -1.03
N ALA A 925 17.59 16.91 -1.17
CA ALA A 925 17.93 16.25 -2.43
C ALA A 925 16.67 15.80 -3.16
N ILE A 926 16.43 16.33 -4.36
CA ILE A 926 15.31 15.94 -5.23
C ILE A 926 15.85 15.00 -6.30
N THR A 927 15.24 13.84 -6.49
CA THR A 927 15.63 12.85 -7.51
C THR A 927 14.46 12.56 -8.45
N GLY A 928 14.65 12.69 -9.76
CA GLY A 928 13.58 12.51 -10.73
C GLY A 928 14.04 12.66 -12.18
N LEU A 929 13.08 12.74 -13.11
CA LEU A 929 13.38 13.09 -14.50
C LEU A 929 13.79 14.56 -14.59
N ALA A 930 14.76 14.90 -15.44
CA ALA A 930 15.27 16.26 -15.60
C ALA A 930 14.14 17.31 -15.79
N ALA A 931 13.16 17.03 -16.66
CA ALA A 931 12.02 17.93 -16.90
C ALA A 931 11.08 18.13 -15.70
N ASN A 932 11.06 17.18 -14.76
CA ASN A 932 10.22 17.25 -13.57
C ASN A 932 10.96 17.87 -12.37
N LEU A 933 12.28 17.71 -12.33
CA LEU A 933 13.16 18.27 -11.31
C LEU A 933 13.11 19.80 -11.26
N ASP A 934 13.15 20.47 -12.41
CA ASP A 934 13.11 21.93 -12.46
C ASP A 934 11.79 22.48 -11.89
N ARG A 935 10.67 21.82 -12.21
CA ARG A 935 9.34 22.16 -11.68
C ARG A 935 9.25 21.90 -10.18
N ALA A 936 9.76 20.76 -9.72
CA ALA A 936 9.79 20.41 -8.29
C ALA A 936 10.68 21.36 -7.48
N LYS A 937 11.83 21.77 -8.02
CA LYS A 937 12.72 22.76 -7.40
C LYS A 937 12.04 24.12 -7.28
N ALA A 938 11.40 24.58 -8.36
CA ALA A 938 10.65 25.84 -8.34
C ALA A 938 9.50 25.81 -7.32
N GLY A 939 8.70 24.73 -7.30
CA GLY A 939 7.62 24.55 -6.34
C GLY A 939 8.10 24.47 -4.88
N LEU A 940 9.24 23.81 -4.62
CA LEU A 940 9.86 23.75 -3.29
C LEU A 940 10.31 25.15 -2.84
N LEU A 941 10.98 25.92 -3.70
CA LEU A 941 11.44 27.28 -3.39
C LEU A 941 10.30 28.29 -3.20
N GLU A 942 9.23 28.17 -3.99
CA GLU A 942 8.02 28.98 -3.81
C GLU A 942 7.37 28.67 -2.46
N ARG A 943 7.26 27.39 -2.09
CA ARG A 943 6.72 27.00 -0.79
C ARG A 943 7.58 27.48 0.38
N VAL A 944 8.91 27.51 0.22
CA VAL A 944 9.83 28.08 1.20
C VAL A 944 9.57 29.58 1.38
N ARG A 945 9.38 30.32 0.28
CA ARG A 945 9.10 31.76 0.32
C ARG A 945 7.78 32.06 1.03
N GLU A 946 6.73 31.29 0.77
CA GLU A 946 5.45 31.42 1.47
C GLU A 946 5.60 31.17 2.98
N LEU A 947 6.33 30.12 3.37
CA LEU A 947 6.54 29.79 4.78
C LEU A 947 7.38 30.84 5.51
N GLN A 948 8.37 31.44 4.84
CA GLN A 948 9.13 32.56 5.37
C GLN A 948 8.23 33.79 5.59
N ALA A 949 7.37 34.12 4.62
CA ALA A 949 6.41 35.21 4.77
C ALA A 949 5.40 34.97 5.91
N GLU A 950 4.90 33.73 6.08
CA GLU A 950 4.04 33.36 7.21
C GLU A 950 4.78 33.46 8.55
N GLN A 951 6.07 33.14 8.60
CA GLN A 951 6.88 33.24 9.81
C GLN A 951 7.14 34.70 10.21
N GLU A 952 7.41 35.57 9.24
CA GLU A 952 7.54 37.01 9.45
C GLU A 952 6.22 37.66 9.90
N ASP A 953 5.10 37.31 9.26
CA ASP A 953 3.77 37.78 9.69
C ASP A 953 3.43 37.33 11.12
N ARG A 954 3.76 36.08 11.46
CA ARG A 954 3.57 35.57 12.82
C ARG A 954 4.45 36.28 13.84
N ALA A 955 5.67 36.65 13.47
CA ALA A 955 6.57 37.43 14.32
C ALA A 955 5.96 38.82 14.60
N LEU A 956 5.44 39.48 13.56
CA LEU A 956 4.78 40.79 13.68
C LEU A 956 3.50 40.75 14.55
N ARG A 957 2.73 39.65 14.48
CA ARG A 957 1.56 39.43 15.36
C ARG A 957 1.92 39.14 16.82
N SER A 958 3.16 38.75 17.09
CA SER A 958 3.60 38.32 18.43
C SER A 958 4.20 39.44 19.26
N PHE A 959 4.14 40.69 18.78
CA PHE A 959 4.61 41.86 19.52
C PHE A 959 3.85 42.00 20.84
N LYS A 960 4.60 42.22 21.94
CA LYS A 960 4.08 42.30 23.30
C LYS A 960 4.35 43.69 23.88
N LEU A 961 3.33 44.30 24.44
CA LEU A 961 3.37 45.60 25.11
C LEU A 961 2.79 45.46 26.51
N SER A 962 3.46 45.99 27.54
CA SER A 962 2.97 45.95 28.92
C SER A 962 2.49 47.32 29.37
N VAL A 963 1.41 47.34 30.16
CA VAL A 963 0.74 48.54 30.67
C VAL A 963 0.59 48.42 32.18
N THR A 964 1.00 49.45 32.92
CA THR A 964 0.91 49.49 34.38
C THR A 964 -0.41 50.15 34.81
N VAL A 965 -1.24 49.42 35.54
CA VAL A 965 -2.56 49.85 36.04
C VAL A 965 -2.79 49.28 37.43
N ASP A 966 -3.23 50.12 38.37
CA ASP A 966 -3.52 49.70 39.74
C ASP A 966 -4.55 48.54 39.80
N PRO A 967 -4.28 47.46 40.57
CA PRO A 967 -5.18 46.31 40.73
C PRO A 967 -6.62 46.67 41.12
N LYS A 968 -6.84 47.81 41.79
CA LYS A 968 -8.17 48.31 42.17
C LYS A 968 -9.08 48.54 40.97
N TYR A 969 -8.52 48.87 39.80
CA TYR A 969 -9.28 49.16 38.59
C TYR A 969 -9.47 47.94 37.68
N HIS A 970 -8.72 46.84 37.89
CA HIS A 970 -8.77 45.65 37.02
C HIS A 970 -10.18 45.06 36.87
N PRO A 971 -10.99 44.87 37.93
CA PRO A 971 -12.35 44.35 37.78
C PRO A 971 -13.28 45.27 36.97
N LYS A 972 -13.05 46.59 37.04
CA LYS A 972 -13.82 47.59 36.30
C LYS A 972 -13.42 47.66 34.83
N ILE A 973 -12.12 47.50 34.52
CA ILE A 973 -11.58 47.44 33.15
C ILE A 973 -11.99 46.15 32.43
N ILE A 974 -12.02 45.02 33.14
CA ILE A 974 -12.56 43.76 32.62
C ILE A 974 -14.07 43.92 32.32
N GLY A 975 -14.80 44.59 33.22
CA GLY A 975 -16.24 44.81 33.11
C GLY A 975 -17.07 43.58 33.49
N ARG A 976 -18.40 43.74 33.61
CA ARG A 976 -19.31 42.61 33.96
C ARG A 976 -19.20 41.50 32.91
N LYS A 977 -18.81 40.29 33.34
CA LYS A 977 -18.53 39.11 32.48
C LYS A 977 -17.45 39.35 31.40
N GLY A 978 -16.56 40.34 31.57
CA GLY A 978 -15.51 40.61 30.60
C GLY A 978 -15.93 41.41 29.38
N ALA A 979 -17.10 42.05 29.38
CA ALA A 979 -17.66 42.71 28.20
C ALA A 979 -16.77 43.85 27.65
N VAL A 980 -16.27 44.71 28.53
CA VAL A 980 -15.47 45.90 28.16
C VAL A 980 -14.12 45.47 27.58
N ILE A 981 -13.42 44.54 28.24
CA ILE A 981 -12.16 44.03 27.69
C ILE A 981 -12.36 43.22 26.41
N THR A 982 -13.46 42.46 26.30
CA THR A 982 -13.77 41.71 25.07
C THR A 982 -14.00 42.65 23.90
N GLN A 983 -14.62 43.81 24.14
CA GLN A 983 -14.78 44.85 23.14
C GLN A 983 -13.42 45.43 22.70
N ILE A 984 -12.53 45.76 23.63
CA ILE A 984 -11.17 46.28 23.31
C ILE A 984 -10.35 45.22 22.54
N ARG A 985 -10.44 43.94 22.92
CA ARG A 985 -9.79 42.83 22.21
C ARG A 985 -10.28 42.71 20.76
N LEU A 986 -11.57 42.92 20.53
CA LEU A 986 -12.22 42.75 19.23
C LEU A 986 -12.05 43.98 18.33
N GLU A 987 -12.11 45.18 18.90
CA GLU A 987 -11.94 46.45 18.19
C GLU A 987 -10.50 46.65 17.70
N HIS A 988 -9.51 46.25 18.49
CA HIS A 988 -8.10 46.41 18.14
C HIS A 988 -7.43 45.12 17.66
N ASP A 989 -8.12 43.97 17.61
CA ASP A 989 -7.55 42.67 17.23
C ASP A 989 -6.26 42.33 18.02
N VAL A 990 -6.36 42.42 19.35
CA VAL A 990 -5.27 42.14 20.29
C VAL A 990 -5.72 41.18 21.37
N ASN A 991 -4.77 40.44 21.92
CA ASN A 991 -4.98 39.60 23.08
C ASN A 991 -4.41 40.26 24.34
N ILE A 992 -5.29 40.55 25.30
CA ILE A 992 -4.96 41.28 26.54
C ILE A 992 -5.03 40.31 27.72
N GLN A 993 -3.91 40.06 28.38
CA GLN A 993 -3.78 39.22 29.58
C GLN A 993 -3.62 40.08 30.83
N PHE A 994 -4.44 39.75 31.85
CA PHE A 994 -4.30 40.30 33.19
C PHE A 994 -3.47 39.34 34.05
N PRO A 995 -2.70 39.85 35.02
CA PRO A 995 -1.95 39.02 35.95
C PRO A 995 -2.92 38.26 36.88
N ASP A 996 -2.61 36.99 37.14
CA ASP A 996 -3.41 36.13 38.03
C ASP A 996 -3.21 36.53 39.50
N LYS A 997 -4.28 36.46 40.30
CA LYS A 997 -4.30 36.95 41.69
C LYS A 997 -3.43 36.16 42.68
N ASP A 998 -2.98 34.97 42.33
CA ASP A 998 -2.31 34.02 43.24
C ASP A 998 -0.82 33.80 42.96
N ASP A 999 -0.22 34.49 41.98
CA ASP A 999 1.19 34.30 41.62
C ASP A 999 2.09 35.30 42.37
N GLY A 1000 2.72 34.87 43.47
CA GLY A 1000 3.55 35.69 44.35
C GLY A 1000 4.86 36.24 43.75
N ASN A 1001 5.04 36.18 42.43
CA ASN A 1001 6.27 36.56 41.73
C ASN A 1001 6.07 37.42 40.48
N GLN A 1002 4.85 37.95 40.25
CA GLN A 1002 4.59 38.93 39.18
C GLN A 1002 4.01 40.24 39.75
N PRO A 1003 4.41 41.40 39.20
CA PRO A 1003 3.85 42.69 39.61
C PRO A 1003 2.36 42.73 39.22
N GLN A 1004 1.49 42.77 40.25
CA GLN A 1004 0.02 42.67 40.09
C GLN A 1004 -0.60 43.85 39.32
N ASP A 1005 0.18 44.88 39.01
CA ASP A 1005 -0.20 46.07 38.27
C ASP A 1005 0.08 45.96 36.75
N GLN A 1006 0.67 44.87 36.25
CA GLN A 1006 1.11 44.79 34.85
C GLN A 1006 0.15 43.98 33.95
N ILE A 1007 -0.54 44.68 33.03
CA ILE A 1007 -1.38 44.08 31.98
C ILE A 1007 -0.53 43.85 30.73
N THR A 1008 -0.59 42.66 30.13
CA THR A 1008 0.16 42.33 28.91
C THR A 1008 -0.75 42.32 27.69
N ILE A 1009 -0.45 43.13 26.67
CA ILE A 1009 -1.16 43.22 25.40
C ILE A 1009 -0.29 42.57 24.31
N THR A 1010 -0.86 41.66 23.54
CA THR A 1010 -0.16 40.91 22.48
C THR A 1010 -0.91 41.05 21.16
N GLY A 1011 -0.20 41.38 20.08
CA GLY A 1011 -0.81 41.64 18.77
C GLY A 1011 0.14 42.41 17.85
N TYR A 1012 -0.37 43.03 16.79
CA TYR A 1012 0.43 43.95 15.96
C TYR A 1012 0.79 45.23 16.72
N GLU A 1013 1.99 45.77 16.50
CA GLU A 1013 2.50 46.97 17.19
C GLU A 1013 1.51 48.15 17.21
N LYS A 1014 0.95 48.54 16.07
CA LYS A 1014 -0.03 49.64 15.99
C LYS A 1014 -1.32 49.36 16.77
N ASN A 1015 -1.73 48.10 16.79
CA ASN A 1015 -2.95 47.65 17.43
C ASN A 1015 -2.79 47.53 18.95
N THR A 1016 -1.62 47.06 19.41
CA THR A 1016 -1.29 46.98 20.83
C THR A 1016 -1.14 48.35 21.46
N GLU A 1017 -0.57 49.33 20.74
CA GLU A 1017 -0.53 50.73 21.17
C GLU A 1017 -1.93 51.34 21.29
N ALA A 1018 -2.79 51.14 20.29
CA ALA A 1018 -4.17 51.64 20.33
C ALA A 1018 -4.97 51.03 21.49
N ALA A 1019 -4.80 49.72 21.75
CA ALA A 1019 -5.44 49.04 22.87
C ALA A 1019 -4.91 49.51 24.24
N ARG A 1020 -3.61 49.83 24.35
CA ARG A 1020 -3.04 50.46 25.56
C ARG A 1020 -3.73 51.79 25.83
N ASP A 1021 -3.84 52.64 24.83
CA ASP A 1021 -4.38 53.99 24.98
C ASP A 1021 -5.87 53.93 25.38
N ALA A 1022 -6.62 52.96 24.84
CA ALA A 1022 -8.01 52.68 25.25
C ALA A 1022 -8.12 52.25 26.73
N ILE A 1023 -7.22 51.39 27.20
CA ILE A 1023 -7.19 50.96 28.62
C ILE A 1023 -6.85 52.13 29.53
N LEU A 1024 -5.82 52.94 29.19
CA LEU A 1024 -5.41 54.10 29.98
C LEU A 1024 -6.52 55.15 30.05
N LYS A 1025 -7.29 55.34 28.98
CA LYS A 1025 -8.44 56.24 28.98
C LYS A 1025 -9.51 55.82 30.01
N ILE A 1026 -9.84 54.52 30.07
CA ILE A 1026 -10.78 53.98 31.06
C ILE A 1026 -10.25 54.16 32.48
N VAL A 1027 -8.94 53.95 32.69
CA VAL A 1027 -8.31 54.18 34.00
C VAL A 1027 -8.44 55.63 34.43
N GLY A 1028 -8.17 56.59 33.52
CA GLY A 1028 -8.32 58.02 33.81
C GLY A 1028 -9.77 58.41 34.18
N GLU A 1029 -10.77 57.84 33.53
CA GLU A 1029 -12.19 58.06 33.87
C GLU A 1029 -12.55 57.48 35.25
N LEU A 1030 -11.95 56.35 35.62
CA LEU A 1030 -12.17 55.69 36.92
C LEU A 1030 -11.46 56.40 38.09
N GLU A 1031 -10.34 57.07 37.83
CA GLU A 1031 -9.62 57.89 38.82
C GLU A 1031 -10.35 59.19 39.17
N GLN A 1032 -11.20 59.69 38.27
CA GLN A 1032 -11.99 60.91 38.47
C GLN A 1032 -13.32 60.68 39.20
N MET A 1033 -13.66 59.43 39.55
CA MET A 1033 -14.90 59.12 40.26
C MET A 1033 -14.84 59.53 41.73
N VAL A 1034 -15.81 60.34 42.17
CA VAL A 1034 -16.02 60.78 43.56
C VAL A 1034 -17.15 59.96 44.18
N SER A 1035 -17.12 59.78 45.50
CA SER A 1035 -18.16 59.10 46.28
C SER A 1035 -18.67 60.06 47.34
N GLU A 1036 -19.97 60.34 47.33
CA GLU A 1036 -20.62 61.23 48.29
C GLU A 1036 -21.75 60.51 49.01
N ASP A 1037 -21.88 60.79 50.31
CA ASP A 1037 -22.91 60.22 51.18
C ASP A 1037 -24.08 61.19 51.33
N VAL A 1038 -25.28 60.72 51.00
CA VAL A 1038 -26.52 61.50 51.01
C VAL A 1038 -27.41 61.04 52.17
N PRO A 1039 -27.86 61.94 53.05
CA PRO A 1039 -28.87 61.63 54.05
C PRO A 1039 -30.26 61.57 53.38
N LEU A 1040 -30.86 60.39 53.36
CA LEU A 1040 -32.17 60.09 52.76
C LEU A 1040 -33.02 59.29 53.77
N ASP A 1041 -34.26 59.71 54.05
CA ASP A 1041 -35.13 59.06 55.02
C ASP A 1041 -35.44 57.61 54.65
N HIS A 1042 -35.18 56.67 55.57
CA HIS A 1042 -35.38 55.24 55.37
C HIS A 1042 -36.81 54.85 54.96
N ARG A 1043 -37.82 55.69 55.24
CA ARG A 1043 -39.22 55.45 54.87
C ARG A 1043 -39.45 55.51 53.36
N VAL A 1044 -38.66 56.28 52.62
CA VAL A 1044 -38.80 56.43 51.16
C VAL A 1044 -37.90 55.48 50.37
N HIS A 1045 -36.92 54.83 51.01
CA HIS A 1045 -35.94 53.92 50.36
C HIS A 1045 -36.61 52.84 49.51
N ALA A 1046 -37.63 52.16 50.04
CA ALA A 1046 -38.33 51.10 49.30
C ALA A 1046 -39.02 51.61 48.04
N ARG A 1047 -39.48 52.88 48.04
CA ARG A 1047 -40.18 53.52 46.92
C ARG A 1047 -39.21 54.04 45.88
N ILE A 1048 -38.08 54.61 46.31
CA ILE A 1048 -36.97 55.06 45.44
C ILE A 1048 -36.25 53.88 44.77
N ILE A 1049 -36.07 52.75 45.48
CA ILE A 1049 -35.53 51.50 44.90
C ILE A 1049 -36.50 50.93 43.84
N GLY A 1050 -37.80 50.94 44.16
CA GLY A 1050 -38.86 50.40 43.32
C GLY A 1050 -38.86 48.86 43.23
N ALA A 1051 -39.91 48.29 42.62
CA ALA A 1051 -40.07 46.83 42.53
C ALA A 1051 -38.88 46.16 41.82
N ARG A 1052 -38.20 45.22 42.51
CA ARG A 1052 -36.95 44.54 42.09
C ARG A 1052 -35.78 45.48 41.74
N GLY A 1053 -35.77 46.71 42.26
CA GLY A 1053 -34.71 47.69 41.99
C GLY A 1053 -34.79 48.36 40.62
N LYS A 1054 -35.95 48.32 39.94
CA LYS A 1054 -36.09 48.85 38.57
C LYS A 1054 -36.00 50.38 38.53
N ALA A 1055 -36.54 51.07 39.54
CA ALA A 1055 -36.55 52.53 39.58
C ALA A 1055 -35.15 53.08 39.84
N ILE A 1056 -34.45 52.54 40.84
CA ILE A 1056 -33.07 52.95 41.11
C ILE A 1056 -32.11 52.62 39.98
N ARG A 1057 -32.25 51.46 39.31
CA ARG A 1057 -31.42 51.15 38.14
C ARG A 1057 -31.62 52.15 37.02
N LYS A 1058 -32.84 52.67 36.84
CA LYS A 1058 -33.10 53.71 35.86
C LYS A 1058 -32.34 55.00 36.21
N ILE A 1059 -32.33 55.39 37.48
CA ILE A 1059 -31.58 56.56 37.97
C ILE A 1059 -30.07 56.32 37.82
N MET A 1060 -29.57 55.14 38.18
CA MET A 1060 -28.16 54.77 38.00
C MET A 1060 -27.71 54.81 36.53
N ASP A 1061 -28.55 54.33 35.61
CA ASP A 1061 -28.25 54.33 34.17
C ASP A 1061 -28.36 55.75 33.55
N GLU A 1062 -29.34 56.55 34.01
CA GLU A 1062 -29.63 57.91 33.52
C GLU A 1062 -28.53 58.90 33.89
N PHE A 1063 -28.12 58.90 35.17
CA PHE A 1063 -27.05 59.78 35.67
C PHE A 1063 -25.66 59.13 35.61
N LYS A 1064 -25.55 57.86 35.19
CA LYS A 1064 -24.30 57.08 35.15
C LYS A 1064 -23.56 57.03 36.51
N VAL A 1065 -24.32 56.91 37.59
CA VAL A 1065 -23.82 56.81 38.97
C VAL A 1065 -24.15 55.43 39.57
N ASP A 1066 -23.33 54.94 40.49
CA ASP A 1066 -23.61 53.76 41.30
C ASP A 1066 -24.13 54.19 42.68
N ILE A 1067 -25.42 53.95 42.94
CA ILE A 1067 -26.12 54.34 44.17
C ILE A 1067 -26.30 53.11 45.05
N ARG A 1068 -25.81 53.19 46.30
CA ARG A 1068 -25.85 52.09 47.27
C ARG A 1068 -26.63 52.48 48.51
N PHE A 1069 -27.70 51.74 48.76
CA PHE A 1069 -28.52 51.86 49.96
C PHE A 1069 -27.94 51.04 51.12
N PRO A 1070 -28.14 51.49 52.38
CA PRO A 1070 -27.66 50.79 53.56
C PRO A 1070 -28.42 49.47 53.73
N GLN A 1071 -27.73 48.43 54.23
CA GLN A 1071 -28.36 47.13 54.50
C GLN A 1071 -29.27 47.20 55.74
N SER A 1072 -30.33 46.38 55.78
CA SER A 1072 -31.27 46.33 56.92
C SER A 1072 -30.51 45.97 58.22
N GLY A 1073 -30.30 46.96 59.08
CA GLY A 1073 -29.53 46.84 60.33
C GLY A 1073 -28.21 47.64 60.40
N ALA A 1074 -27.89 48.45 59.39
CA ALA A 1074 -26.76 49.39 59.43
C ALA A 1074 -26.91 50.45 60.55
N PRO A 1075 -25.80 50.97 61.11
CA PRO A 1075 -25.82 51.94 62.21
C PRO A 1075 -26.49 53.27 61.86
N ASP A 1076 -26.47 53.65 60.58
CA ASP A 1076 -27.22 54.78 60.05
C ASP A 1076 -28.14 54.31 58.90
N PRO A 1077 -29.45 54.13 59.16
CA PRO A 1077 -30.40 53.66 58.16
C PRO A 1077 -30.73 54.72 57.11
N ASN A 1078 -30.29 55.98 57.29
CA ASN A 1078 -30.58 57.07 56.36
C ASN A 1078 -29.41 57.40 55.42
N CYS A 1079 -28.25 56.73 55.53
CA CYS A 1079 -27.07 57.07 54.72
C CYS A 1079 -27.02 56.28 53.40
N VAL A 1080 -27.18 56.96 52.26
CA VAL A 1080 -27.09 56.39 50.91
C VAL A 1080 -25.86 56.93 50.20
N THR A 1081 -24.97 56.06 49.73
CA THR A 1081 -23.74 56.48 49.03
C THR A 1081 -23.97 56.52 47.52
N VAL A 1082 -23.67 57.65 46.89
CA VAL A 1082 -23.69 57.85 45.43
C VAL A 1082 -22.26 57.95 44.93
N THR A 1083 -21.89 57.16 43.92
CA THR A 1083 -20.51 57.14 43.39
C THR A 1083 -20.51 57.34 41.87
N GLY A 1084 -19.71 58.26 41.36
CA GLY A 1084 -19.69 58.61 39.92
C GLY A 1084 -18.81 59.82 39.61
N LEU A 1085 -18.94 60.40 38.43
CA LEU A 1085 -18.28 61.67 38.10
C LEU A 1085 -18.87 62.80 38.96
N PRO A 1086 -18.07 63.80 39.39
CA PRO A 1086 -18.52 64.82 40.34
C PRO A 1086 -19.78 65.56 39.87
N GLU A 1087 -19.84 65.99 38.59
CA GLU A 1087 -21.01 66.66 38.01
C GLU A 1087 -22.26 65.76 38.03
N ASN A 1088 -22.09 64.49 37.69
CA ASN A 1088 -23.19 63.52 37.65
C ASN A 1088 -23.66 63.08 39.04
N VAL A 1089 -22.75 63.08 40.02
CA VAL A 1089 -23.08 62.77 41.42
C VAL A 1089 -23.96 63.89 41.96
N GLU A 1090 -23.59 65.16 41.79
CA GLU A 1090 -24.40 66.30 42.21
C GLU A 1090 -25.82 66.25 41.60
N GLU A 1091 -25.92 66.05 40.28
CA GLU A 1091 -27.22 65.94 39.59
C GLU A 1091 -28.07 64.75 40.08
N ALA A 1092 -27.43 63.59 40.33
CA ALA A 1092 -28.13 62.42 40.84
C ALA A 1092 -28.61 62.63 42.29
N ILE A 1093 -27.83 63.32 43.11
CA ILE A 1093 -28.19 63.65 44.49
C ILE A 1093 -29.40 64.58 44.49
N ASP A 1094 -29.38 65.64 43.71
CA ASP A 1094 -30.52 66.57 43.58
C ASP A 1094 -31.80 65.86 43.12
N HIS A 1095 -31.67 64.97 42.14
CA HIS A 1095 -32.82 64.18 41.67
C HIS A 1095 -33.38 63.23 42.74
N ILE A 1096 -32.51 62.61 43.54
CA ILE A 1096 -32.91 61.71 44.63
C ILE A 1096 -33.58 62.49 45.77
N LEU A 1097 -33.07 63.66 46.14
CA LEU A 1097 -33.65 64.53 47.16
C LEU A 1097 -35.01 65.09 46.74
N ASN A 1098 -35.19 65.44 45.45
CA ASN A 1098 -36.49 65.85 44.92
C ASN A 1098 -37.53 64.71 45.00
N LEU A 1099 -37.12 63.47 44.68
CA LEU A 1099 -37.98 62.30 44.83
C LEU A 1099 -38.29 61.97 46.30
N GLU A 1100 -37.35 62.22 47.20
CA GLU A 1100 -37.60 62.12 48.64
C GLU A 1100 -38.70 63.08 49.06
N GLU A 1101 -38.59 64.37 48.70
CA GLU A 1101 -39.57 65.38 49.08
C GLU A 1101 -40.98 65.04 48.57
N GLU A 1102 -41.08 64.61 47.30
CA GLU A 1102 -42.33 64.16 46.69
C GLU A 1102 -42.94 62.95 47.43
N TYR A 1103 -42.12 61.92 47.71
CA TYR A 1103 -42.60 60.71 48.35
C TYR A 1103 -42.85 60.87 49.86
N LEU A 1104 -42.14 61.77 50.53
CA LEU A 1104 -42.36 62.08 51.94
C LEU A 1104 -43.68 62.84 52.11
N ALA A 1105 -44.00 63.78 51.21
CA ALA A 1105 -45.28 64.50 51.19
C ALA A 1105 -46.47 63.53 51.04
N ASP A 1106 -46.38 62.57 50.10
CA ASP A 1106 -47.37 61.50 49.91
C ASP A 1106 -47.58 60.65 51.18
N VAL A 1107 -46.49 60.35 51.90
CA VAL A 1107 -46.54 59.53 53.12
C VAL A 1107 -47.21 60.30 54.27
N VAL A 1108 -46.92 61.60 54.40
CA VAL A 1108 -47.55 62.48 55.41
C VAL A 1108 -49.03 62.67 55.10
N ASP A 1109 -49.41 62.91 53.85
CA ASP A 1109 -50.81 63.04 53.44
C ASP A 1109 -51.60 61.74 53.67
N SER A 1110 -50.97 60.58 53.41
CA SER A 1110 -51.56 59.27 53.69
C SER A 1110 -51.69 58.99 55.20
N GLU A 1111 -50.83 59.54 56.04
CA GLU A 1111 -50.95 59.48 57.51
C GLU A 1111 -52.06 60.42 58.02
N VAL A 1112 -52.18 61.63 57.47
CA VAL A 1112 -53.26 62.58 57.80
C VAL A 1112 -54.64 62.01 57.43
N LEU A 1113 -54.74 61.31 56.28
CA LEU A 1113 -55.95 60.58 55.87
C LEU A 1113 -56.29 59.39 56.80
N GLN A 1114 -55.29 58.71 57.35
CA GLN A 1114 -55.50 57.61 58.32
C GLN A 1114 -55.91 58.10 59.71
N VAL A 1115 -55.56 59.33 60.09
CA VAL A 1115 -55.99 59.95 61.35
C VAL A 1115 -57.46 60.41 61.29
N TYR A 1116 -58.00 60.74 60.10
CA TYR A 1116 -59.40 61.15 59.92
C TYR A 1116 -60.43 60.00 59.85
N MET A 1117 -60.00 58.73 59.69
CA MET A 1117 -60.89 57.58 59.48
C MET A 1117 -61.09 56.64 60.69
N LYS A 1118 -60.95 57.11 61.95
CA LYS A 1118 -61.20 56.26 63.13
C LYS A 1118 -62.17 56.85 64.17
N PRO A 1119 -63.40 56.31 64.31
CA PRO A 1119 -64.22 56.38 65.52
C PRO A 1119 -63.77 55.35 66.58
N PRO A 1120 -64.19 55.48 67.85
CA PRO A 1120 -63.65 54.72 68.98
C PRO A 1120 -64.35 53.37 69.23
N ALA A 1121 -63.53 52.44 69.70
CA ALA A 1121 -63.79 51.23 70.51
C ALA A 1121 -65.19 50.57 70.48
N HIS A 1122 -65.21 49.31 70.03
CA HIS A 1122 -65.86 48.25 70.80
C HIS A 1122 -65.12 46.92 70.60
N GLU A 1123 -64.66 46.35 71.71
CA GLU A 1123 -64.12 45.01 71.84
C GLU A 1123 -65.17 43.96 71.49
N GLU A 1124 -64.81 42.92 70.75
CA GLU A 1124 -65.12 41.56 71.19
C GLU A 1124 -64.14 40.52 70.61
N SER A 1125 -63.72 39.67 71.53
CA SER A 1125 -62.64 38.69 71.52
C SER A 1125 -62.81 37.53 70.53
N LYS A 1126 -61.71 37.10 69.90
CA LYS A 1126 -61.29 35.68 69.82
C LYS A 1126 -59.90 35.48 69.21
N ALA A 1127 -59.01 34.94 70.03
CA ALA A 1127 -57.95 33.99 69.62
C ALA A 1127 -58.31 32.62 70.28
N PRO A 1128 -57.61 31.50 70.02
CA PRO A 1128 -56.90 31.00 68.84
C PRO A 1128 -57.40 29.59 68.42
N SER A 1129 -56.97 28.99 67.32
CA SER A 1129 -57.13 27.53 67.12
C SER A 1129 -55.83 26.88 66.63
N LYS A 1130 -55.19 26.14 67.55
CA LYS A 1130 -54.15 25.14 67.29
C LYS A 1130 -54.76 23.88 66.66
N GLY A 1131 -53.98 23.22 65.81
CA GLY A 1131 -53.61 21.82 66.07
C GLY A 1131 -54.10 20.74 65.11
N PHE A 1132 -53.12 19.98 64.60
CA PHE A 1132 -53.13 18.55 64.24
C PHE A 1132 -53.80 18.13 62.91
N VAL A 1133 -53.07 17.85 61.80
CA VAL A 1133 -52.15 16.72 61.42
C VAL A 1133 -52.92 15.54 60.79
N VAL A 1134 -52.48 15.06 59.62
CA VAL A 1134 -52.18 13.65 59.29
C VAL A 1134 -51.19 13.58 58.11
N ARG A 1135 -50.13 12.76 58.26
CA ARG A 1135 -49.29 12.19 57.19
C ARG A 1135 -49.90 10.86 56.75
N ASP A 1136 -50.04 10.61 55.44
CA ASP A 1136 -49.58 9.41 54.72
C ASP A 1136 -50.13 9.35 53.28
N ALA A 1137 -49.34 8.70 52.42
CA ALA A 1137 -49.44 8.40 50.97
C ALA A 1137 -50.86 7.95 50.46
N PRO A 1138 -51.18 7.79 49.14
CA PRO A 1138 -50.32 7.26 48.06
C PRO A 1138 -50.64 7.73 46.60
N TRP A 1139 -49.92 7.09 45.68
CA TRP A 1139 -49.81 7.22 44.22
C TRP A 1139 -51.05 7.52 43.35
N THR A 1140 -50.69 7.88 42.10
CA THR A 1140 -51.40 7.77 40.79
C THR A 1140 -52.09 9.06 40.33
N ALA A 1141 -51.97 9.53 39.10
CA ALA A 1141 -51.15 9.21 37.94
C ALA A 1141 -51.33 10.37 36.92
N ASN A 1142 -50.32 10.59 36.06
CA ASN A 1142 -50.37 11.28 34.76
C ASN A 1142 -51.46 12.35 34.49
N SER A 1143 -51.05 13.57 34.19
CA SER A 1143 -51.31 14.17 32.86
C SER A 1143 -50.53 15.46 32.66
N SER A 1144 -49.93 15.53 31.47
CA SER A 1144 -49.36 16.68 30.79
C SER A 1144 -50.44 17.67 30.35
N GLU A 1145 -50.22 18.97 30.59
CA GLU A 1145 -50.19 20.07 29.58
C GLU A 1145 -50.57 21.44 30.19
N LYS A 1146 -49.69 22.42 29.90
CA LYS A 1146 -49.91 23.86 29.61
C LYS A 1146 -50.53 24.77 30.70
N ALA A 1147 -50.14 26.04 30.81
CA ALA A 1147 -49.92 27.00 29.71
C ALA A 1147 -48.81 28.03 29.98
N PRO A 1148 -48.14 28.54 28.93
CA PRO A 1148 -47.38 29.79 28.98
C PRO A 1148 -48.21 30.99 28.49
N ASP A 1149 -48.06 32.11 29.20
CA ASP A 1149 -48.70 33.41 28.93
C ASP A 1149 -47.79 34.33 28.09
N MET A 1150 -48.46 35.18 27.32
CA MET A 1150 -48.03 35.89 26.12
C MET A 1150 -47.47 37.29 26.45
N SER A 1151 -46.17 37.52 26.24
CA SER A 1151 -45.69 38.86 25.85
C SER A 1151 -44.32 38.81 25.19
N SER A 1152 -44.28 39.35 23.98
CA SER A 1152 -43.13 39.71 23.16
C SER A 1152 -42.62 38.67 22.15
N SER A 1153 -42.66 39.14 20.91
CA SER A 1153 -42.70 38.46 19.64
C SER A 1153 -41.34 38.44 18.96
N GLU A 1154 -40.89 37.26 18.58
CA GLU A 1154 -40.25 37.00 17.28
C GLU A 1154 -40.34 35.51 16.97
N GLU A 1155 -40.75 35.23 15.74
CA GLU A 1155 -40.83 33.91 15.08
C GLU A 1155 -42.05 33.02 15.38
N PHE A 1156 -43.13 33.20 14.61
CA PHE A 1156 -43.87 32.07 14.05
C PHE A 1156 -44.36 32.34 12.60
N PRO A 1157 -44.38 31.33 11.71
CA PRO A 1157 -44.60 31.49 10.27
C PRO A 1157 -46.05 31.18 9.84
N SER A 1158 -46.49 31.77 8.73
CA SER A 1158 -47.78 31.51 8.08
C SER A 1158 -47.62 30.68 6.80
N PHE A 1159 -48.62 29.83 6.56
CA PHE A 1159 -48.81 28.87 5.47
C PHE A 1159 -48.96 29.51 4.07
N GLY A 1160 -48.57 28.76 3.03
CA GLY A 1160 -49.39 28.66 1.81
C GLY A 1160 -48.76 28.92 0.43
N ALA A 1161 -48.17 27.86 -0.14
CA ALA A 1161 -48.38 27.32 -1.50
C ALA A 1161 -48.06 28.08 -2.82
N GLN A 1162 -47.36 27.30 -3.67
CA GLN A 1162 -47.26 27.20 -5.15
C GLN A 1162 -46.40 28.20 -5.94
N VAL A 1163 -45.46 27.66 -6.75
CA VAL A 1163 -45.48 27.56 -8.23
C VAL A 1163 -44.21 26.81 -8.72
N ALA A 1164 -44.34 25.97 -9.75
CA ALA A 1164 -43.28 25.43 -10.62
C ALA A 1164 -43.61 25.85 -12.09
N PRO A 1165 -42.80 25.64 -13.18
CA PRO A 1165 -41.54 24.85 -13.36
C PRO A 1165 -40.48 25.43 -14.38
N LYS A 1166 -39.48 24.58 -14.75
CA LYS A 1166 -38.56 24.55 -15.95
C LYS A 1166 -37.22 25.34 -15.85
N THR A 1167 -36.01 24.87 -16.23
CA THR A 1167 -35.48 23.99 -17.31
C THR A 1167 -34.08 23.37 -16.99
N LEU A 1168 -33.68 22.35 -17.78
CA LEU A 1168 -32.43 21.50 -17.85
C LEU A 1168 -31.13 22.26 -18.31
N PRO A 1169 -29.93 21.67 -18.62
CA PRO A 1169 -29.42 20.26 -18.65
C PRO A 1169 -27.93 19.95 -18.20
N TRP A 1170 -27.67 18.65 -17.93
CA TRP A 1170 -26.53 17.73 -18.22
C TRP A 1170 -25.02 18.13 -18.39
N GLY A 1171 -24.18 17.49 -17.54
CA GLY A 1171 -23.05 16.56 -17.89
C GLY A 1171 -21.59 17.10 -17.98
N PRO A 1172 -20.51 16.25 -17.92
CA PRO A 1172 -20.45 14.78 -17.72
C PRO A 1172 -19.37 14.22 -16.72
N LYS A 1173 -19.53 12.93 -16.36
CA LYS A 1173 -18.54 11.85 -16.07
C LYS A 1173 -17.28 12.18 -15.22
N ARG A 1174 -16.99 11.45 -14.14
CA ARG A 1174 -16.68 10.00 -14.12
C ARG A 1174 -16.86 9.39 -12.73
#